data_AF-A0A8T1U0R7-F1
#
_entry.id   AF-A0A8T1U0R7-F1
#
_cell.length_a   1.000
_cell.length_b   1.000
_cell.length_c   1.000
_cell.angle_alpha   90.00
_cell.angle_beta   90.00
_cell.angle_gamma   90.00
#
_symmetry.space_group_name_H-M   'P 1'
#
loop_
_entity.id
_entity.type
_entity.pdbx_description
1 polymer ?
#
loop_
_entity_poly.entity_id
_entity_poly.type
_entity_poly.pdbx_seq_one_letter_code
_entity_poly.pdbx_strand_id
1 'polypeptide(L)'
;MWPPLGIAGTFALATTLVAGKNSSASSEYPTKSGIKTWVDPDTPNDRQMYTSSRGRQWELVMSDEFNVANRSFQPGDDHMWTSLDKPDGVNGALEIYAHNMTGTKCDDDGTCYFYIEVDSDNYTVSVYNMYKHPPGYQNSTFFYRAAMVQSWNKFCFQGGMLEVRAQLPGAVSTASGNPDLALGKNGQVTDTSYYPTWPGIWMMGNLGRAIFSGSTNRMWPFSYDRCEPEIFDPSNQRINACDDDPGYGLNPNQGRGAPEIDLLEGGGLAISSSLQIAPGMPSDFRLFPADTKGVDATNPYCVYAYNCKTDGANLIDVPTDYYEQERGHKSWYQGLRYAANNNCAKKSAKAQSFTTVNASVARGITENSCTTTTCPASLDVNGDLDFVDGNGKNHWGINSNGTCFPIMNSYMGSYLCDPDNSDSRCASPRNSTTPKSNAMDPFNYQMDAISSNWPVHLGAYTNYLVYQLEWVTGQNGYVRWMLDGNPLFEVTADAFSNVPQNSNSSNPQKVMLEEPMSLIFNVALSSSWGTTPPNPGNACRGDGSDETVNKICDEFPMFMKIDYIRLYQDQGEDLDADNYMQVGCDPESHPTKEWIQGHIDEYQDDDNLATEVIVTLFVLVSEIVGWSSLHCGSSRVHVVQGFDASVRGVKAASKRHEAVIKANMMAKSDPDARCIVMLGIKSFVQDSVQALPPSQLRLLAETLRIDLRGCEDRGDIERVLTGLVCLDQDTSLGVFLSWLRSADLQQQKNGILASKKPTFNNTFLPAIRNDNQQSERAKEHHLDDEIKQQLSELKALEASFKKAERRVHTGSPSFEKLKQFLMELTILRAKEQTARAFLRHDALLTDATRMKAENESAQEIFVSMSAHDCYFEQLLRNTLRQQMRDNDEMKRKLQQAHEGLDAAAQKRRELEDQISQLKQERGDARKDALEEAAALFSEIKLWNYGKLLLP
;
A
#
# COMPACT_ATOMS: atom_id res chain seq x y z
N MET A 1 -6.92 -61.49 -26.74
CA MET A 1 -6.19 -62.57 -26.05
C MET A 1 -5.63 -62.02 -24.74
N TRP A 2 -5.68 -62.82 -23.68
CA TRP A 2 -5.03 -62.66 -22.36
C TRP A 2 -4.46 -64.05 -21.99
N PRO A 3 -3.50 -64.20 -21.05
CA PRO A 3 -2.43 -63.30 -20.60
C PRO A 3 -1.05 -64.00 -20.83
N PRO A 4 0.04 -63.71 -20.06
CA PRO A 4 0.21 -64.36 -18.75
C PRO A 4 0.77 -63.44 -17.63
N LEU A 5 0.78 -63.97 -16.40
CA LEU A 5 1.14 -63.28 -15.15
C LEU A 5 2.66 -63.29 -14.84
N GLY A 6 3.09 -62.26 -14.12
CA GLY A 6 3.71 -62.48 -12.80
C GLY A 6 5.20 -62.15 -12.64
N ILE A 7 5.49 -61.21 -11.74
CA ILE A 7 6.43 -61.33 -10.59
C ILE A 7 6.14 -60.14 -9.66
N ALA A 8 5.99 -60.40 -8.36
CA ALA A 8 5.85 -59.35 -7.35
C ALA A 8 7.24 -58.95 -6.82
N GLY A 9 7.57 -57.66 -6.89
CA GLY A 9 8.78 -57.09 -6.33
C GLY A 9 8.45 -56.02 -5.29
N THR A 10 8.84 -56.24 -4.04
CA THR A 10 8.68 -55.29 -2.94
C THR A 10 9.64 -54.11 -3.13
N PHE A 11 9.13 -52.97 -3.60
CA PHE A 11 9.87 -51.71 -3.57
C PHE A 11 9.65 -51.02 -2.23
N ALA A 12 10.72 -50.89 -1.44
CA ALA A 12 10.75 -49.97 -0.31
C ALA A 12 10.85 -48.53 -0.87
N LEU A 13 9.88 -47.67 -0.54
CA LEU A 13 10.05 -46.23 -0.78
C LEU A 13 11.15 -45.71 0.15
N ALA A 14 12.31 -45.41 -0.43
CA ALA A 14 13.25 -44.48 0.18
C ALA A 14 12.76 -43.06 -0.10
N THR A 15 12.20 -42.39 0.91
CA THR A 15 11.85 -40.97 0.84
C THR A 15 13.12 -40.13 0.83
N THR A 16 13.66 -39.88 -0.37
CA THR A 16 14.66 -38.84 -0.57
C THR A 16 13.99 -37.48 -0.45
N LEU A 17 14.15 -36.85 0.71
CA LEU A 17 13.97 -35.40 0.85
C LEU A 17 14.97 -34.71 -0.08
N VAL A 18 14.46 -34.16 -1.17
CA VAL A 18 15.21 -33.27 -2.07
C VAL A 18 14.60 -31.89 -1.91
N ALA A 19 15.42 -30.91 -1.53
CA ALA A 19 14.96 -29.54 -1.34
C ALA A 19 14.49 -28.94 -2.68
N GLY A 20 13.30 -28.32 -2.67
CA GLY A 20 12.79 -27.55 -3.81
C GLY A 20 13.69 -26.35 -4.11
N LYS A 21 13.58 -25.84 -5.34
CA LYS A 21 14.19 -24.59 -5.76
C LYS A 21 13.12 -23.51 -5.86
N ASN A 22 13.48 -22.27 -5.51
CA ASN A 22 12.70 -21.06 -5.74
C ASN A 22 11.36 -20.93 -4.99
N SER A 23 11.14 -21.68 -3.91
CA SER A 23 10.32 -21.13 -2.83
C SER A 23 11.17 -20.18 -2.00
N SER A 24 10.71 -18.94 -1.86
CA SER A 24 11.11 -18.02 -0.79
C SER A 24 10.54 -18.56 0.52
N ALA A 25 11.06 -19.70 0.98
CA ALA A 25 10.62 -20.38 2.18
C ALA A 25 10.93 -19.52 3.41
N SER A 26 10.01 -18.61 3.73
CA SER A 26 9.54 -18.50 5.11
C SER A 26 9.31 -19.93 5.58
N SER A 27 9.92 -20.31 6.71
CA SER A 27 9.70 -21.62 7.28
C SER A 27 8.32 -21.62 7.94
N GLU A 28 7.26 -21.60 7.14
CA GLU A 28 5.90 -21.84 7.61
C GLU A 28 5.82 -23.28 8.09
N TYR A 29 5.88 -23.44 9.41
CA TYR A 29 5.63 -24.71 10.05
C TYR A 29 4.18 -25.10 9.77
N PRO A 30 3.90 -26.33 9.32
CA PRO A 30 2.53 -26.77 9.07
C PRO A 30 1.70 -26.59 10.34
N THR A 31 0.55 -25.93 10.21
CA THR A 31 -0.29 -25.63 11.36
C THR A 31 -0.79 -26.93 12.00
N LYS A 32 -0.89 -26.94 13.33
CA LYS A 32 -1.36 -28.13 14.06
C LYS A 32 -2.83 -28.48 13.78
N SER A 33 -3.60 -27.53 13.26
CA SER A 33 -4.98 -27.71 12.78
C SER A 33 -5.06 -28.31 11.37
N GLY A 34 -4.01 -28.19 10.55
CA GLY A 34 -4.05 -28.50 9.11
C GLY A 34 -4.69 -27.40 8.24
N ILE A 35 -5.08 -26.27 8.83
CA ILE A 35 -5.64 -25.10 8.13
C ILE A 35 -4.48 -24.18 7.74
N LYS A 36 -4.36 -23.76 6.48
CA LYS A 36 -3.27 -22.88 6.01
C LYS A 36 -3.33 -21.50 6.70
N THR A 37 -2.18 -20.82 6.78
CA THR A 37 -1.98 -19.56 7.54
C THR A 37 -2.99 -18.45 7.22
N TRP A 38 -3.45 -18.37 5.97
CA TRP A 38 -4.36 -17.33 5.47
C TRP A 38 -5.77 -17.83 5.15
N VAL A 39 -6.09 -19.09 5.50
CA VAL A 39 -7.40 -19.70 5.22
C VAL A 39 -8.28 -19.61 6.46
N ASP A 40 -9.46 -19.02 6.29
CA ASP A 40 -10.50 -18.93 7.33
C ASP A 40 -10.90 -20.34 7.82
N PRO A 41 -10.87 -20.62 9.13
CA PRO A 41 -11.34 -21.89 9.69
C PRO A 41 -12.78 -22.26 9.35
N ASP A 42 -13.63 -21.29 9.03
CA ASP A 42 -15.03 -21.52 8.63
C ASP A 42 -15.18 -21.82 7.12
N THR A 43 -14.11 -21.73 6.31
CA THR A 43 -14.18 -22.06 4.88
C THR A 43 -14.57 -23.53 4.65
N PRO A 44 -15.61 -23.82 3.85
CA PRO A 44 -16.07 -25.19 3.63
C PRO A 44 -15.00 -26.14 3.07
N ASN A 45 -15.02 -27.39 3.54
CA ASN A 45 -14.07 -28.44 3.12
C ASN A 45 -14.16 -28.81 1.62
N ASP A 46 -15.28 -28.51 0.95
CA ASP A 46 -15.46 -28.70 -0.49
C ASP A 46 -14.94 -27.50 -1.33
N ARG A 47 -14.37 -26.48 -0.69
CA ARG A 47 -13.80 -25.27 -1.30
C ARG A 47 -12.28 -25.17 -1.20
N GLN A 48 -11.61 -26.29 -0.97
CA GLN A 48 -10.15 -26.36 -0.87
C GLN A 48 -9.43 -26.44 -2.23
N MET A 49 -10.14 -26.74 -3.31
CA MET A 49 -9.60 -26.91 -4.65
C MET A 49 -10.46 -26.18 -5.70
N TYR A 50 -9.79 -25.62 -6.71
CA TYR A 50 -10.39 -25.04 -7.91
C TYR A 50 -9.80 -25.71 -9.15
N THR A 51 -10.57 -25.76 -10.24
CA THR A 51 -10.08 -26.20 -11.56
C THR A 51 -10.09 -24.99 -12.49
N SER A 52 -8.92 -24.54 -12.94
CA SER A 52 -8.82 -23.37 -13.81
C SER A 52 -9.45 -23.59 -15.17
N SER A 53 -9.71 -22.51 -15.90
CA SER A 53 -10.17 -22.49 -17.28
C SER A 53 -9.20 -23.15 -18.28
N ARG A 54 -7.99 -23.52 -17.82
CA ARG A 54 -7.00 -24.32 -18.57
C ARG A 54 -6.85 -25.75 -18.03
N GLY A 55 -7.65 -26.15 -17.04
CA GLY A 55 -7.75 -27.51 -16.52
C GLY A 55 -6.73 -27.87 -15.43
N ARG A 56 -5.90 -26.93 -14.96
CA ARG A 56 -4.97 -27.15 -13.84
C ARG A 56 -5.73 -27.10 -12.50
N GLN A 57 -5.22 -27.83 -11.51
CA GLN A 57 -5.80 -27.87 -10.16
C GLN A 57 -5.10 -26.83 -9.28
N TRP A 58 -5.85 -25.86 -8.78
CA TRP A 58 -5.34 -24.80 -7.91
C TRP A 58 -5.85 -25.02 -6.49
N GLU A 59 -4.97 -24.89 -5.51
CA GLU A 59 -5.30 -25.04 -4.09
C GLU A 59 -5.77 -23.72 -3.52
N LEU A 60 -6.73 -23.76 -2.58
CA LEU A 60 -7.03 -22.59 -1.75
C LEU A 60 -5.77 -22.19 -0.96
N VAL A 61 -5.41 -20.92 -1.01
CA VAL A 61 -4.25 -20.34 -0.30
C VAL A 61 -4.65 -19.24 0.69
N MET A 62 -5.76 -18.54 0.44
CA MET A 62 -6.33 -17.55 1.35
C MET A 62 -7.86 -17.55 1.27
N SER A 63 -8.52 -17.25 2.39
CA SER A 63 -9.95 -16.98 2.45
C SER A 63 -10.31 -16.09 3.65
N ASP A 64 -11.42 -15.36 3.50
CA ASP A 64 -12.13 -14.71 4.60
C ASP A 64 -13.63 -14.90 4.34
N GLU A 65 -14.32 -15.57 5.26
CA GLU A 65 -15.77 -15.87 5.18
C GLU A 65 -16.60 -14.90 6.03
N PHE A 66 -15.96 -13.91 6.67
CA PHE A 66 -16.58 -12.84 7.47
C PHE A 66 -17.58 -13.29 8.56
N ASN A 67 -17.53 -14.56 8.97
CA ASN A 67 -18.48 -15.19 9.90
C ASN A 67 -18.41 -14.68 11.36
N VAL A 68 -17.43 -13.83 11.68
CA VAL A 68 -17.30 -13.19 13.00
C VAL A 68 -17.91 -11.78 12.95
N ALA A 69 -19.03 -11.59 13.63
CA ALA A 69 -19.74 -10.30 13.73
C ALA A 69 -18.94 -9.21 14.47
N ASN A 70 -19.17 -7.94 14.10
CA ASN A 70 -18.58 -6.74 14.71
C ASN A 70 -17.05 -6.69 14.67
N ARG A 71 -16.41 -7.24 13.62
CA ARG A 71 -14.99 -6.98 13.34
C ARG A 71 -14.79 -5.50 13.07
N SER A 72 -13.73 -4.95 13.64
CA SER A 72 -13.21 -3.62 13.32
C SER A 72 -12.08 -3.77 12.32
N PHE A 73 -12.02 -2.86 11.35
CA PHE A 73 -10.95 -2.81 10.35
C PHE A 73 -10.04 -1.59 10.52
N GLN A 74 -10.11 -0.91 11.67
CA GLN A 74 -9.20 0.21 11.97
C GLN A 74 -7.72 -0.23 11.92
N PRO A 75 -6.78 0.70 11.66
CA PRO A 75 -5.34 0.42 11.71
C PRO A 75 -4.92 -0.29 13.01
N GLY A 76 -4.49 -1.54 12.88
CA GLY A 76 -4.05 -2.40 13.98
C GLY A 76 -5.08 -3.43 14.48
N ASP A 77 -6.37 -3.32 14.12
CA ASP A 77 -7.43 -4.21 14.64
C ASP A 77 -7.56 -5.54 13.89
N ASP A 78 -7.40 -5.53 12.56
CA ASP A 78 -7.50 -6.75 11.73
C ASP A 78 -6.17 -7.11 11.07
N HIS A 79 -5.80 -8.40 11.16
CA HIS A 79 -4.55 -8.97 10.66
C HIS A 79 -4.34 -8.85 9.15
N MET A 80 -5.42 -8.80 8.36
CA MET A 80 -5.37 -8.83 6.89
C MET A 80 -5.83 -7.49 6.30
N TRP A 81 -6.89 -6.91 6.87
CA TRP A 81 -7.58 -5.74 6.31
C TRP A 81 -7.27 -4.45 7.07
N THR A 82 -7.38 -3.30 6.38
CA THR A 82 -7.25 -1.97 6.98
C THR A 82 -8.19 -1.00 6.28
N SER A 83 -9.13 -0.40 7.01
CA SER A 83 -9.95 0.71 6.51
C SER A 83 -9.20 2.04 6.58
N LEU A 84 -9.62 3.02 5.78
CA LEU A 84 -9.04 4.37 5.76
C LEU A 84 -10.02 5.44 6.27
N ASP A 85 -9.47 6.55 6.77
CA ASP A 85 -10.19 7.77 7.13
C ASP A 85 -9.56 8.98 6.40
N LYS A 86 -10.08 9.29 5.21
CA LYS A 86 -9.54 10.34 4.31
C LYS A 86 -10.56 10.69 3.19
N PRO A 87 -10.64 11.95 2.74
CA PRO A 87 -11.28 12.26 1.46
C PRO A 87 -10.58 11.56 0.30
N ASP A 88 -11.35 11.04 -0.64
CA ASP A 88 -10.81 10.68 -1.95
C ASP A 88 -10.47 11.98 -2.70
N GLY A 89 -9.19 12.17 -3.03
CA GLY A 89 -8.67 13.38 -3.66
C GLY A 89 -8.74 13.36 -5.19
N VAL A 90 -9.21 12.26 -5.80
CA VAL A 90 -9.18 12.09 -7.26
C VAL A 90 -10.60 11.88 -7.83
N ASN A 91 -10.69 11.77 -9.15
CA ASN A 91 -11.88 11.33 -9.88
C ASN A 91 -13.19 12.11 -9.62
N GLY A 92 -13.12 13.33 -9.08
CA GLY A 92 -14.31 14.15 -8.79
C GLY A 92 -15.21 13.57 -7.71
N ALA A 93 -14.62 12.83 -6.76
CA ALA A 93 -15.28 12.20 -5.63
C ALA A 93 -16.06 13.20 -4.75
N LEU A 94 -17.10 12.70 -4.08
CA LEU A 94 -18.10 13.47 -3.33
C LEU A 94 -18.25 12.97 -1.88
N GLU A 95 -17.53 11.89 -1.55
CA GLU A 95 -17.49 11.22 -0.28
C GLU A 95 -16.16 11.36 0.48
N ILE A 96 -16.22 11.07 1.77
CA ILE A 96 -15.04 10.81 2.60
C ILE A 96 -15.09 9.36 3.05
N TYR A 97 -13.99 8.63 2.87
CA TYR A 97 -13.84 7.32 3.49
C TYR A 97 -13.63 7.49 4.99
N ALA A 98 -14.29 6.69 5.81
CA ALA A 98 -14.13 6.72 7.26
C ALA A 98 -14.20 5.31 7.86
N HIS A 99 -13.42 5.06 8.91
CA HIS A 99 -13.28 3.74 9.50
C HIS A 99 -14.60 3.13 10.02
N ASN A 100 -15.55 3.97 10.43
CA ASN A 100 -16.83 3.55 11.01
C ASN A 100 -17.91 3.19 9.96
N MET A 101 -17.64 3.38 8.67
CA MET A 101 -18.55 3.06 7.58
C MET A 101 -18.37 1.61 7.06
N THR A 102 -17.70 0.77 7.85
CA THR A 102 -17.43 -0.63 7.52
C THR A 102 -17.34 -1.49 8.79
N GLY A 103 -17.47 -2.80 8.61
CA GLY A 103 -17.41 -3.81 9.67
C GLY A 103 -17.99 -5.13 9.18
N THR A 104 -18.28 -6.04 10.11
CA THR A 104 -19.09 -7.24 9.84
C THR A 104 -20.40 -7.20 10.62
N LYS A 105 -21.49 -7.61 9.98
CA LYS A 105 -22.85 -7.73 10.55
C LYS A 105 -23.40 -9.12 10.21
N CYS A 106 -24.47 -9.55 10.87
CA CYS A 106 -25.20 -10.76 10.49
C CYS A 106 -26.69 -10.47 10.38
N ASP A 107 -27.34 -11.05 9.36
CA ASP A 107 -28.79 -10.99 9.17
C ASP A 107 -29.50 -11.95 10.16
N ASP A 108 -30.82 -11.81 10.33
CA ASP A 108 -31.63 -12.58 11.31
C ASP A 108 -31.59 -14.12 11.10
N ASP A 109 -31.18 -14.59 9.93
CA ASP A 109 -31.02 -16.02 9.61
C ASP A 109 -29.65 -16.60 10.06
N GLY A 110 -28.77 -15.75 10.58
CA GLY A 110 -27.42 -16.11 11.02
C GLY A 110 -26.34 -15.95 9.95
N THR A 111 -26.69 -15.53 8.73
CA THR A 111 -25.71 -15.23 7.68
C THR A 111 -24.93 -13.97 8.03
N CYS A 112 -23.63 -14.10 8.24
CA CYS A 112 -22.73 -12.99 8.51
C CYS A 112 -22.04 -12.51 7.22
N TYR A 113 -21.70 -11.23 7.17
CA TYR A 113 -21.11 -10.59 5.99
C TYR A 113 -20.28 -9.37 6.38
N PHE A 114 -19.27 -9.08 5.57
CA PHE A 114 -18.60 -7.77 5.53
C PHE A 114 -19.50 -6.74 4.86
N TYR A 115 -19.47 -5.49 5.32
CA TYR A 115 -20.18 -4.40 4.65
C TYR A 115 -19.33 -3.13 4.47
N ILE A 116 -19.66 -2.40 3.41
CA ILE A 116 -19.43 -0.95 3.30
C ILE A 116 -20.79 -0.28 3.33
N GLU A 117 -20.95 0.65 4.26
CA GLU A 117 -22.10 1.53 4.42
C GLU A 117 -21.80 2.84 3.70
N VAL A 118 -22.73 3.31 2.87
CA VAL A 118 -22.68 4.64 2.26
C VAL A 118 -23.85 5.44 2.82
N ASP A 119 -23.59 6.61 3.38
CA ASP A 119 -24.62 7.51 3.92
C ASP A 119 -24.43 8.94 3.42
N SER A 120 -25.49 9.75 3.45
CA SER A 120 -25.44 11.18 3.18
C SER A 120 -25.09 11.94 4.47
N ASP A 121 -23.86 12.43 4.58
CA ASP A 121 -23.34 13.18 5.72
C ASP A 121 -22.56 14.41 5.23
N ASN A 122 -22.74 15.56 5.89
CA ASN A 122 -22.17 16.83 5.48
C ASN A 122 -20.88 17.10 6.25
N TYR A 123 -19.73 16.94 5.59
CA TYR A 123 -18.42 17.12 6.22
C TYR A 123 -17.57 18.15 5.47
N THR A 124 -17.00 19.13 6.19
CA THR A 124 -16.12 20.16 5.61
C THR A 124 -14.69 19.98 6.10
N VAL A 125 -13.77 19.72 5.16
CA VAL A 125 -12.31 19.71 5.38
C VAL A 125 -11.67 21.02 4.93
N SER A 126 -10.49 21.32 5.47
CA SER A 126 -9.60 22.33 4.88
C SER A 126 -8.45 21.60 4.18
N VAL A 127 -8.32 21.79 2.87
CA VAL A 127 -7.31 21.14 2.01
C VAL A 127 -6.36 22.19 1.45
N TYR A 128 -5.09 21.83 1.25
CA TYR A 128 -4.11 22.71 0.63
C TYR A 128 -4.27 22.69 -0.88
N ASN A 129 -4.43 23.87 -1.52
CA ASN A 129 -4.57 23.92 -2.97
C ASN A 129 -3.28 24.34 -3.69
N MET A 130 -2.76 23.48 -4.57
CA MET A 130 -1.51 23.75 -5.32
C MET A 130 -1.73 24.33 -6.72
N TYR A 131 -2.89 24.09 -7.33
CA TYR A 131 -3.23 24.59 -8.67
C TYR A 131 -3.68 26.07 -8.68
N LYS A 132 -3.96 26.62 -7.50
CA LYS A 132 -4.27 28.02 -7.23
C LYS A 132 -3.01 28.86 -7.40
N HIS A 133 -3.20 30.10 -7.83
CA HIS A 133 -2.10 31.03 -8.07
C HIS A 133 -2.30 32.31 -7.23
N PRO A 134 -1.65 32.45 -6.05
CA PRO A 134 -0.68 31.52 -5.45
C PRO A 134 -1.33 30.32 -4.73
N PRO A 135 -0.58 29.22 -4.52
CA PRO A 135 -1.02 28.07 -3.73
C PRO A 135 -1.46 28.44 -2.31
N GLY A 136 -2.37 27.65 -1.73
CA GLY A 136 -2.78 27.79 -0.34
C GLY A 136 -4.17 27.24 -0.01
N TYR A 137 -4.40 26.99 1.27
CA TYR A 137 -5.61 26.35 1.82
C TYR A 137 -6.95 26.87 1.29
N GLN A 138 -7.90 25.96 1.15
CA GLN A 138 -9.32 26.18 0.87
C GLN A 138 -10.18 25.18 1.64
N ASN A 139 -11.47 25.51 1.83
CA ASN A 139 -12.41 24.58 2.46
C ASN A 139 -13.22 23.86 1.38
N SER A 140 -13.31 22.54 1.49
CA SER A 140 -14.11 21.68 0.61
C SER A 140 -15.17 20.95 1.45
N THR A 141 -16.40 20.89 0.94
CA THR A 141 -17.52 20.19 1.60
C THR A 141 -17.88 18.95 0.80
N PHE A 142 -17.88 17.82 1.49
CA PHE A 142 -18.33 16.51 1.02
C PHE A 142 -19.72 16.26 1.60
N PHE A 143 -20.56 15.52 0.86
CA PHE A 143 -21.98 15.33 1.16
C PHE A 143 -22.35 13.86 1.40
N TYR A 144 -21.35 12.99 1.35
CA TYR A 144 -21.48 11.56 1.54
C TYR A 144 -20.31 11.04 2.37
N ARG A 145 -20.50 9.89 3.01
CA ARG A 145 -19.42 9.11 3.63
C ARG A 145 -19.55 7.66 3.24
N ALA A 146 -18.41 7.01 3.09
CA ALA A 146 -18.29 5.60 2.71
C ALA A 146 -17.06 4.98 3.39
N ALA A 147 -16.62 3.82 2.94
CA ALA A 147 -15.34 3.23 3.34
C ALA A 147 -14.55 2.71 2.14
N MET A 148 -13.22 2.79 2.27
CA MET A 148 -12.25 2.03 1.51
C MET A 148 -11.49 1.13 2.49
N VAL A 149 -11.29 -0.13 2.11
CA VAL A 149 -10.55 -1.12 2.89
C VAL A 149 -9.52 -1.79 1.99
N GLN A 150 -8.31 -1.99 2.51
CA GLN A 150 -7.14 -2.46 1.77
C GLN A 150 -6.45 -3.61 2.52
N SER A 151 -5.91 -4.59 1.80
CA SER A 151 -4.92 -5.54 2.35
C SER A 151 -3.47 -5.06 2.22
N TRP A 152 -3.28 -3.79 1.83
CA TRP A 152 -1.99 -3.20 1.46
C TRP A 152 -0.87 -3.53 2.46
N ASN A 153 0.22 -4.08 1.93
CA ASN A 153 1.41 -4.53 2.64
C ASN A 153 1.19 -5.48 3.86
N LYS A 154 -0.03 -6.02 4.03
CA LYS A 154 -0.38 -7.08 5.01
C LYS A 154 -0.53 -8.42 4.30
N PHE A 155 -1.36 -8.46 3.27
CA PHE A 155 -1.58 -9.62 2.40
C PHE A 155 -1.56 -9.17 0.95
N CYS A 156 -0.67 -9.78 0.17
CA CYS A 156 -0.52 -9.54 -1.26
C CYS A 156 -0.26 -10.87 -1.97
N PHE A 157 -0.49 -10.90 -3.27
CA PHE A 157 -0.24 -12.09 -4.08
C PHE A 157 0.09 -11.73 -5.53
N GLN A 158 0.79 -12.65 -6.21
CA GLN A 158 0.98 -12.64 -7.66
C GLN A 158 0.18 -13.82 -8.22
N GLY A 159 -0.69 -13.59 -9.20
CA GLY A 159 -1.49 -14.63 -9.86
C GLY A 159 -2.47 -15.41 -8.96
N GLY A 160 -3.34 -16.20 -9.59
CA GLY A 160 -4.30 -17.08 -8.94
C GLY A 160 -5.73 -16.84 -9.44
N MET A 161 -6.69 -17.54 -8.83
CA MET A 161 -8.11 -17.31 -9.01
C MET A 161 -8.69 -16.64 -7.76
N LEU A 162 -9.13 -15.40 -7.90
CA LEU A 162 -9.84 -14.63 -6.88
C LEU A 162 -11.35 -14.82 -7.08
N GLU A 163 -12.05 -15.34 -6.06
CA GLU A 163 -13.50 -15.51 -6.01
C GLU A 163 -14.07 -14.62 -4.91
N VAL A 164 -14.96 -13.69 -5.24
CA VAL A 164 -15.62 -12.81 -4.29
C VAL A 164 -17.14 -12.88 -4.46
N ARG A 165 -17.85 -13.20 -3.39
CA ARG A 165 -19.32 -13.22 -3.40
C ARG A 165 -19.86 -11.93 -2.81
N ALA A 166 -20.43 -11.07 -3.64
CA ALA A 166 -20.83 -9.71 -3.26
C ALA A 166 -22.24 -9.32 -3.75
N GLN A 167 -22.87 -8.40 -3.03
CA GLN A 167 -24.08 -7.68 -3.42
C GLN A 167 -23.77 -6.18 -3.46
N LEU A 168 -24.22 -5.51 -4.52
CA LEU A 168 -23.93 -4.10 -4.78
C LEU A 168 -24.99 -3.16 -4.17
N PRO A 169 -24.61 -1.94 -3.75
CA PRO A 169 -25.52 -0.94 -3.19
C PRO A 169 -26.48 -0.35 -4.23
N GLY A 170 -27.73 -0.08 -3.83
CA GLY A 170 -28.71 0.62 -4.66
C GLY A 170 -30.06 0.82 -3.96
N ALA A 171 -30.85 1.75 -4.47
CA ALA A 171 -32.23 2.02 -4.06
C ALA A 171 -33.16 0.93 -4.62
N VAL A 172 -33.31 -0.17 -3.88
CA VAL A 172 -34.03 -1.37 -4.31
C VAL A 172 -35.18 -1.79 -3.39
N SER A 173 -35.53 -0.98 -2.38
CA SER A 173 -36.77 -1.22 -1.63
C SER A 173 -38.00 -0.88 -2.48
N THR A 174 -39.16 -1.44 -2.12
CA THR A 174 -40.45 -1.07 -2.74
C THR A 174 -40.81 0.41 -2.52
N ALA A 175 -40.28 1.07 -1.48
CA ALA A 175 -40.57 2.46 -1.16
C ALA A 175 -39.82 3.45 -2.06
N SER A 176 -38.63 3.09 -2.55
CA SER A 176 -37.87 3.87 -3.54
C SER A 176 -38.68 4.21 -4.79
N GLY A 177 -39.61 3.33 -5.17
CA GLY A 177 -40.33 3.41 -6.44
C GLY A 177 -39.51 2.99 -7.67
N ASN A 178 -38.36 2.34 -7.48
CA ASN A 178 -37.47 1.89 -8.55
C ASN A 178 -38.24 1.04 -9.60
N PRO A 179 -38.31 1.49 -10.88
CA PRO A 179 -39.08 0.81 -11.91
C PRO A 179 -38.44 -0.51 -12.37
N ASP A 180 -37.12 -0.66 -12.23
CA ASP A 180 -36.40 -1.87 -12.63
C ASP A 180 -36.81 -3.10 -11.78
N LEU A 181 -37.35 -2.90 -10.57
CA LEU A 181 -37.87 -3.98 -9.72
C LEU A 181 -38.91 -4.86 -10.45
N ALA A 182 -39.68 -4.27 -11.38
CA ALA A 182 -40.67 -4.99 -12.19
C ALA A 182 -40.04 -5.89 -13.28
N LEU A 183 -38.76 -5.69 -13.63
CA LEU A 183 -38.02 -6.50 -14.59
C LEU A 183 -37.57 -7.85 -13.98
N GLY A 184 -37.56 -7.95 -12.65
CA GLY A 184 -37.06 -9.10 -11.89
C GLY A 184 -35.54 -9.24 -11.95
N LYS A 185 -34.97 -10.18 -11.18
CA LYS A 185 -33.50 -10.28 -11.00
C LYS A 185 -32.70 -10.41 -12.30
N ASN A 186 -33.24 -11.08 -13.32
CA ASN A 186 -32.56 -11.25 -14.62
C ASN A 186 -32.81 -10.06 -15.58
N GLY A 187 -33.63 -9.09 -15.19
CA GLY A 187 -33.82 -7.85 -15.93
C GLY A 187 -32.55 -7.01 -15.95
N GLN A 188 -32.11 -6.63 -17.15
CA GLN A 188 -31.06 -5.61 -17.30
C GLN A 188 -31.60 -4.30 -16.72
N VAL A 189 -30.87 -3.68 -15.79
CA VAL A 189 -31.27 -2.38 -15.20
C VAL A 189 -31.26 -1.29 -16.28
N THR A 190 -32.11 -0.27 -16.10
CA THR A 190 -32.33 0.76 -17.14
C THR A 190 -32.32 2.20 -16.62
N ASP A 191 -32.47 2.43 -15.32
CA ASP A 191 -32.47 3.76 -14.73
C ASP A 191 -31.30 3.94 -13.74
N THR A 192 -30.26 4.66 -14.16
CA THR A 192 -29.05 4.91 -13.35
C THR A 192 -29.36 5.58 -12.00
N SER A 193 -30.43 6.39 -11.91
CA SER A 193 -30.71 7.23 -10.74
C SER A 193 -30.93 6.42 -9.45
N TYR A 194 -31.38 5.17 -9.58
CA TYR A 194 -31.59 4.25 -8.46
C TYR A 194 -30.32 3.50 -8.01
N TYR A 195 -29.18 3.69 -8.66
CA TYR A 195 -27.91 3.06 -8.29
C TYR A 195 -26.79 4.12 -8.22
N PRO A 196 -26.92 5.10 -7.30
CA PRO A 196 -26.15 6.36 -7.30
C PRO A 196 -24.67 6.25 -6.90
N THR A 197 -24.19 5.04 -6.63
CA THR A 197 -22.88 4.74 -6.03
C THR A 197 -22.02 3.89 -6.97
N TRP A 198 -20.71 3.99 -6.80
CA TRP A 198 -19.69 3.30 -7.61
C TRP A 198 -18.92 2.30 -6.73
N PRO A 199 -19.40 1.05 -6.62
CA PRO A 199 -18.68 0.00 -5.89
C PRO A 199 -17.46 -0.47 -6.69
N GLY A 200 -16.38 -0.77 -5.96
CA GLY A 200 -15.13 -1.31 -6.49
C GLY A 200 -14.66 -2.52 -5.69
N ILE A 201 -14.20 -3.55 -6.40
CA ILE A 201 -13.34 -4.62 -5.88
C ILE A 201 -12.22 -4.79 -6.90
N TRP A 202 -11.00 -4.47 -6.49
CA TRP A 202 -9.87 -4.28 -7.39
C TRP A 202 -8.55 -4.52 -6.67
N MET A 203 -7.46 -4.57 -7.42
CA MET A 203 -6.13 -4.85 -6.90
C MET A 203 -5.12 -3.84 -7.44
N MET A 204 -4.18 -3.42 -6.60
CA MET A 204 -3.07 -2.53 -6.96
C MET A 204 -1.73 -3.16 -6.58
N GLY A 205 -0.72 -3.02 -7.44
CA GLY A 205 0.65 -3.45 -7.14
C GLY A 205 1.19 -2.77 -5.88
N ASN A 206 1.77 -3.55 -4.95
CA ASN A 206 2.08 -3.16 -3.57
C ASN A 206 3.07 -1.97 -3.43
N LEU A 207 3.81 -1.64 -4.49
CA LEU A 207 4.64 -0.43 -4.59
C LEU A 207 3.82 0.88 -4.54
N GLY A 208 2.51 0.84 -4.80
CA GLY A 208 1.58 1.94 -4.54
C GLY A 208 0.59 1.59 -3.43
N ARG A 209 0.09 2.61 -2.72
CA ARG A 209 -1.07 2.50 -1.83
C ARG A 209 -2.15 3.44 -2.35
N ALA A 210 -3.31 2.88 -2.69
CA ALA A 210 -4.41 3.67 -3.24
C ALA A 210 -4.80 4.83 -2.32
N ILE A 211 -5.15 5.96 -2.95
CA ILE A 211 -5.37 7.30 -2.37
C ILE A 211 -4.17 7.97 -1.64
N PHE A 212 -2.97 7.38 -1.66
CA PHE A 212 -1.73 8.03 -1.23
C PHE A 212 -0.89 8.45 -2.44
N SER A 213 -1.14 9.66 -2.94
CA SER A 213 -0.58 10.16 -4.21
C SER A 213 0.95 10.17 -4.26
N GLY A 214 1.65 10.36 -3.14
CA GLY A 214 3.11 10.24 -3.08
C GLY A 214 3.60 8.86 -3.55
N SER A 215 2.95 7.79 -3.09
CA SER A 215 3.29 6.41 -3.46
C SER A 215 2.89 6.03 -4.89
N THR A 216 1.83 6.64 -5.45
CA THR A 216 1.33 6.30 -6.79
C THR A 216 1.92 7.17 -7.90
N ASN A 217 2.48 8.35 -7.58
CA ASN A 217 3.05 9.26 -8.57
C ASN A 217 4.22 8.63 -9.35
N ARG A 218 4.11 8.60 -10.69
CA ARG A 218 5.04 7.93 -11.62
C ARG A 218 5.25 6.43 -11.33
N MET A 219 4.33 5.81 -10.58
CA MET A 219 4.36 4.40 -10.18
C MET A 219 3.12 3.68 -10.72
N TRP A 220 1.94 4.25 -10.49
CA TRP A 220 0.69 3.80 -11.09
C TRP A 220 0.49 4.43 -12.47
N PRO A 221 -0.07 3.70 -13.46
CA PRO A 221 -0.33 2.26 -13.47
C PRO A 221 0.75 1.49 -14.28
N PHE A 222 2.05 1.67 -13.98
CA PHE A 222 3.11 1.14 -14.85
C PHE A 222 3.17 -0.40 -14.89
N SER A 223 3.28 -0.94 -16.12
CA SER A 223 3.48 -2.35 -16.46
C SER A 223 4.50 -2.47 -17.60
N TYR A 224 5.68 -1.88 -17.38
CA TYR A 224 6.70 -1.69 -18.41
C TYR A 224 8.10 -1.95 -17.85
N ASP A 225 8.80 -2.90 -18.47
CA ASP A 225 10.12 -3.39 -18.06
C ASP A 225 11.09 -3.36 -19.25
N ARG A 226 11.36 -2.16 -19.79
CA ARG A 226 12.32 -1.97 -20.89
C ARG A 226 13.05 -0.64 -20.83
N CYS A 227 14.31 -0.66 -21.23
CA CYS A 227 15.12 0.54 -21.42
C CYS A 227 15.14 0.95 -22.91
N GLU A 228 14.12 1.68 -23.35
CA GLU A 228 13.95 2.12 -24.74
C GLU A 228 13.72 3.66 -24.79
N PRO A 229 14.72 4.50 -24.44
CA PRO A 229 14.54 5.95 -24.26
C PRO A 229 14.10 6.73 -25.51
N GLU A 230 14.24 6.15 -26.70
CA GLU A 230 13.75 6.70 -27.98
C GLU A 230 12.25 6.43 -28.21
N ILE A 231 11.65 5.49 -27.46
CA ILE A 231 10.22 5.11 -27.51
C ILE A 231 9.46 5.72 -26.32
N PHE A 232 10.04 5.63 -25.13
CA PHE A 232 9.45 6.16 -23.90
C PHE A 232 10.54 6.77 -23.00
N ASP A 233 10.37 8.04 -22.59
CA ASP A 233 11.30 8.71 -21.69
C ASP A 233 11.22 8.08 -20.29
N PRO A 234 12.29 7.40 -19.84
CA PRO A 234 12.29 6.61 -18.61
C PRO A 234 12.11 7.46 -17.35
N SER A 235 12.33 8.77 -17.38
CA SER A 235 12.15 9.66 -16.22
C SER A 235 10.68 9.82 -15.79
N ASN A 236 9.74 9.40 -16.64
CA ASN A 236 8.32 9.35 -16.35
C ASN A 236 7.89 8.11 -15.54
N GLN A 237 8.73 7.08 -15.46
CA GLN A 237 8.52 5.89 -14.63
C GLN A 237 9.54 5.89 -13.48
N ARG A 238 9.05 5.91 -12.24
CA ARG A 238 9.87 6.14 -11.04
C ARG A 238 10.91 5.04 -10.80
N ILE A 239 10.58 3.80 -11.13
CA ILE A 239 11.50 2.66 -11.15
C ILE A 239 11.49 2.12 -12.58
N ASN A 240 12.52 2.44 -13.36
CA ASN A 240 12.59 2.10 -14.79
C ASN A 240 13.76 1.17 -15.08
N ALA A 241 13.66 0.39 -16.16
CA ALA A 241 14.65 -0.63 -16.51
C ALA A 241 15.99 -0.07 -17.05
N CYS A 242 16.18 1.25 -17.13
CA CYS A 242 17.47 1.85 -17.48
C CYS A 242 18.40 2.06 -16.27
N ASP A 243 17.91 1.84 -15.04
CA ASP A 243 18.69 2.00 -13.82
C ASP A 243 19.37 0.69 -13.39
N ASP A 244 20.70 0.67 -13.30
CA ASP A 244 21.49 -0.48 -12.87
C ASP A 244 21.82 -0.52 -11.36
N ASP A 245 21.43 0.52 -10.60
CA ASP A 245 21.51 0.56 -9.13
C ASP A 245 20.33 1.35 -8.52
N PRO A 246 19.06 0.89 -8.67
CA PRO A 246 17.87 1.58 -8.16
C PRO A 246 17.80 1.64 -6.62
N GLY A 247 18.71 0.96 -5.91
CA GLY A 247 18.75 0.91 -4.46
C GLY A 247 17.56 0.19 -3.82
N TYR A 248 17.42 0.37 -2.50
CA TYR A 248 16.27 -0.11 -1.70
C TYR A 248 15.82 -1.56 -1.97
N GLY A 249 16.77 -2.48 -2.14
CA GLY A 249 16.51 -3.90 -2.38
C GLY A 249 15.88 -4.23 -3.74
N LEU A 250 15.72 -3.26 -4.64
CA LEU A 250 15.17 -3.48 -5.99
C LEU A 250 16.19 -4.18 -6.91
N ASN A 251 15.67 -4.91 -7.90
CA ASN A 251 16.50 -5.60 -8.88
C ASN A 251 17.06 -4.59 -9.92
N PRO A 252 18.36 -4.65 -10.25
CA PRO A 252 18.95 -3.86 -11.33
C PRO A 252 18.29 -4.10 -12.69
N ASN A 253 18.11 -3.03 -13.47
CA ASN A 253 17.54 -3.04 -14.82
C ASN A 253 16.13 -3.65 -14.91
N GLN A 254 15.32 -3.54 -13.84
CA GLN A 254 13.93 -3.96 -13.82
C GLN A 254 13.01 -2.73 -13.69
N GLY A 255 12.17 -2.49 -14.69
CA GLY A 255 11.09 -1.51 -14.64
C GLY A 255 9.93 -2.04 -13.81
N ARG A 256 9.46 -1.22 -12.86
CA ARG A 256 8.46 -1.59 -11.84
C ARG A 256 7.35 -0.55 -11.77
N GLY A 257 6.26 -0.91 -11.11
CA GLY A 257 5.11 -0.03 -10.99
C GLY A 257 4.08 -0.46 -9.95
N ALA A 258 2.94 0.20 -9.99
CA ALA A 258 1.74 -0.16 -9.26
C ALA A 258 0.57 -0.26 -10.26
N PRO A 259 0.55 -1.27 -11.16
CA PRO A 259 -0.55 -1.47 -12.08
C PRO A 259 -1.82 -1.90 -11.34
N GLU A 260 -2.95 -1.89 -12.04
CA GLU A 260 -4.27 -2.08 -11.44
C GLU A 260 -5.10 -3.12 -12.20
N ILE A 261 -5.81 -3.97 -11.46
CA ILE A 261 -6.74 -4.98 -11.98
C ILE A 261 -8.09 -4.85 -11.29
N ASP A 262 -9.11 -4.51 -12.07
CA ASP A 262 -10.47 -4.31 -11.59
C ASP A 262 -11.28 -5.60 -11.76
N LEU A 263 -11.49 -6.37 -10.67
CA LEU A 263 -12.41 -7.52 -10.68
C LEU A 263 -13.83 -7.03 -10.99
N LEU A 264 -14.25 -5.96 -10.30
CA LEU A 264 -15.38 -5.14 -10.68
C LEU A 264 -15.08 -3.68 -10.31
N GLU A 265 -15.29 -2.76 -11.24
CA GLU A 265 -15.32 -1.34 -10.94
C GLU A 265 -16.50 -0.71 -11.67
N GLY A 266 -17.51 -0.22 -10.94
CA GLY A 266 -18.66 0.43 -11.56
C GLY A 266 -20.01 0.13 -10.92
N GLY A 267 -20.95 1.04 -11.17
CA GLY A 267 -22.34 0.95 -10.74
C GLY A 267 -23.28 1.54 -11.80
N GLY A 268 -24.57 1.67 -11.47
CA GLY A 268 -25.56 2.05 -12.49
C GLY A 268 -25.81 0.90 -13.47
N LEU A 269 -25.63 1.18 -14.75
CA LEU A 269 -26.07 0.30 -15.84
C LEU A 269 -25.00 -0.66 -16.35
N ALA A 270 -23.73 -0.43 -16.00
CA ALA A 270 -22.59 -1.21 -16.46
C ALA A 270 -21.52 -1.32 -15.37
N ILE A 271 -20.77 -2.41 -15.38
CA ILE A 271 -19.55 -2.61 -14.59
C ILE A 271 -18.37 -2.70 -15.57
N SER A 272 -17.26 -2.06 -15.22
CA SER A 272 -15.97 -2.22 -15.88
C SER A 272 -15.25 -3.44 -15.34
N SER A 273 -14.60 -4.16 -16.25
CA SER A 273 -13.57 -5.16 -15.96
C SER A 273 -12.32 -4.72 -16.73
N SER A 274 -11.22 -4.45 -16.02
CA SER A 274 -10.18 -3.54 -16.49
C SER A 274 -8.77 -3.94 -16.03
N LEU A 275 -7.77 -3.65 -16.88
CA LEU A 275 -6.34 -3.64 -16.57
C LEU A 275 -5.81 -2.24 -16.88
N GLN A 276 -5.44 -1.48 -15.86
CA GLN A 276 -4.90 -0.13 -16.06
C GLN A 276 -3.38 -0.21 -16.21
N ILE A 277 -2.86 0.51 -17.20
CA ILE A 277 -1.50 0.32 -17.71
C ILE A 277 -0.83 1.61 -18.21
N ALA A 278 0.47 1.72 -17.93
CA ALA A 278 1.37 2.71 -18.49
C ALA A 278 2.70 2.05 -18.95
N PRO A 279 3.36 2.59 -20.00
CA PRO A 279 2.91 3.72 -20.82
C PRO A 279 1.76 3.32 -21.75
N GLY A 280 0.76 4.18 -21.86
CA GLY A 280 -0.36 4.01 -22.79
C GLY A 280 0.04 4.22 -24.25
N MET A 281 -0.88 3.92 -25.16
CA MET A 281 -0.66 3.97 -26.61
C MET A 281 -0.39 5.39 -27.14
N PRO A 282 0.58 5.57 -28.07
CA PRO A 282 0.74 6.83 -28.80
C PRO A 282 -0.53 7.20 -29.58
N SER A 283 -0.71 8.49 -29.86
CA SER A 283 -1.88 9.01 -30.60
C SER A 283 -2.11 8.34 -31.96
N ASP A 284 -1.04 7.90 -32.62
CA ASP A 284 -1.02 7.21 -33.92
C ASP A 284 -1.81 5.87 -33.93
N PHE A 285 -1.94 5.23 -32.76
CA PHE A 285 -2.65 3.96 -32.58
C PHE A 285 -4.08 4.13 -32.05
N ARG A 286 -4.51 5.36 -31.73
CA ARG A 286 -5.82 5.66 -31.15
C ARG A 286 -6.94 5.81 -32.19
N LEU A 287 -8.16 5.91 -31.70
CA LEU A 287 -9.35 6.27 -32.48
C LEU A 287 -9.18 7.66 -33.13
N PHE A 288 -9.64 7.84 -34.37
CA PHE A 288 -9.62 9.16 -35.00
C PHE A 288 -10.54 10.16 -34.26
N PRO A 289 -10.13 11.43 -34.09
CA PRO A 289 -10.95 12.43 -33.41
C PRO A 289 -12.14 12.85 -34.28
N ALA A 290 -13.31 13.05 -33.66
CA ALA A 290 -14.46 13.63 -34.33
C ALA A 290 -14.19 15.05 -34.86
N ASP A 291 -14.67 15.36 -36.07
CA ASP A 291 -14.57 16.69 -36.66
C ASP A 291 -15.58 17.67 -36.04
N THR A 292 -15.23 18.15 -34.85
CA THR A 292 -16.00 19.10 -34.04
C THR A 292 -16.20 20.49 -34.70
N LYS A 293 -15.58 20.76 -35.87
CA LYS A 293 -15.67 22.03 -36.59
C LYS A 293 -16.30 21.93 -37.98
N GLY A 294 -16.35 20.74 -38.57
CA GLY A 294 -17.05 20.44 -39.82
C GLY A 294 -18.21 19.46 -39.62
N VAL A 295 -18.04 18.19 -40.01
CA VAL A 295 -19.17 17.25 -40.18
C VAL A 295 -19.89 16.89 -38.87
N ASP A 296 -19.17 16.91 -37.74
CA ASP A 296 -19.68 16.61 -36.40
C ASP A 296 -19.88 17.87 -35.55
N ALA A 297 -19.79 19.08 -36.11
CA ALA A 297 -20.00 20.34 -35.39
C ALA A 297 -21.38 20.46 -34.70
N THR A 298 -22.39 19.70 -35.15
CA THR A 298 -23.73 19.63 -34.52
C THR A 298 -23.81 18.62 -33.37
N ASN A 299 -22.84 17.72 -33.24
CA ASN A 299 -22.74 16.73 -32.17
C ASN A 299 -21.25 16.42 -31.89
N PRO A 300 -20.48 17.34 -31.29
CA PRO A 300 -19.03 17.16 -31.10
C PRO A 300 -18.68 16.03 -30.12
N TYR A 301 -19.67 15.48 -29.40
CA TYR A 301 -19.53 14.37 -28.45
C TYR A 301 -20.06 13.03 -29.01
N CYS A 302 -20.23 12.94 -30.33
CA CYS A 302 -20.78 11.78 -31.04
C CYS A 302 -20.07 10.45 -30.78
N VAL A 303 -18.79 10.49 -30.39
CA VAL A 303 -17.95 9.31 -30.11
C VAL A 303 -18.58 8.43 -29.03
N TYR A 304 -19.04 9.04 -27.93
CA TYR A 304 -19.68 8.34 -26.81
C TYR A 304 -21.03 7.69 -27.17
N ALA A 305 -21.65 8.15 -28.27
CA ALA A 305 -22.89 7.59 -28.79
C ALA A 305 -22.68 6.71 -30.04
N TYR A 306 -21.43 6.48 -30.45
CA TYR A 306 -21.04 5.71 -31.64
C TYR A 306 -21.78 6.16 -32.92
N ASN A 307 -22.02 7.48 -33.06
CA ASN A 307 -22.83 8.06 -34.13
C ASN A 307 -22.20 9.29 -34.83
N CYS A 308 -20.88 9.45 -34.76
CA CYS A 308 -20.13 10.42 -35.56
C CYS A 308 -20.30 10.18 -37.05
N LYS A 309 -20.19 11.26 -37.82
CA LYS A 309 -20.13 11.24 -39.28
C LYS A 309 -18.70 11.19 -39.80
N THR A 310 -17.71 11.61 -39.00
CA THR A 310 -16.29 11.39 -39.27
C THR A 310 -16.03 9.89 -39.33
N ASP A 311 -15.41 9.42 -40.42
CA ASP A 311 -15.02 8.01 -40.55
C ASP A 311 -13.92 7.67 -39.55
N GLY A 312 -13.99 6.48 -38.95
CA GLY A 312 -13.04 6.04 -37.93
C GLY A 312 -13.24 6.65 -36.55
N ALA A 313 -14.08 7.66 -36.37
CA ALA A 313 -14.35 8.29 -35.07
C ALA A 313 -15.38 7.56 -34.20
N ASN A 314 -16.00 6.50 -34.70
CA ASN A 314 -16.97 5.70 -33.95
C ASN A 314 -16.33 4.50 -33.26
N LEU A 315 -15.67 3.64 -34.04
CA LEU A 315 -15.12 2.38 -33.56
C LEU A 315 -13.74 2.15 -34.16
N ILE A 316 -12.91 1.46 -33.40
CA ILE A 316 -11.52 1.17 -33.73
C ILE A 316 -11.48 0.22 -34.94
N ASP A 317 -10.64 0.52 -35.94
CA ASP A 317 -10.53 -0.22 -37.22
C ASP A 317 -11.84 -0.33 -38.03
N VAL A 318 -12.79 0.60 -37.81
CA VAL A 318 -14.08 0.71 -38.52
C VAL A 318 -14.34 2.15 -39.02
N PRO A 319 -14.46 2.41 -40.34
CA PRO A 319 -14.34 1.46 -41.45
C PRO A 319 -12.90 0.96 -41.64
N THR A 320 -12.75 -0.32 -41.99
CA THR A 320 -11.45 -0.99 -42.08
C THR A 320 -10.57 -0.42 -43.19
N ASP A 321 -11.13 -0.18 -44.38
CA ASP A 321 -10.40 0.41 -45.51
C ASP A 321 -9.93 1.85 -45.21
N TYR A 322 -10.69 2.61 -44.41
CA TYR A 322 -10.32 3.97 -44.02
C TYR A 322 -9.09 3.97 -43.10
N TYR A 323 -9.10 3.11 -42.08
CA TYR A 323 -7.94 2.95 -41.19
C TYR A 323 -6.70 2.42 -41.93
N GLU A 324 -6.86 1.47 -42.85
CA GLU A 324 -5.74 1.01 -43.69
C GLU A 324 -5.20 2.14 -44.59
N GLN A 325 -6.08 2.95 -45.19
CA GLN A 325 -5.68 4.07 -46.06
C GLN A 325 -4.93 5.18 -45.29
N GLU A 326 -5.44 5.59 -44.14
CA GLU A 326 -4.94 6.79 -43.45
C GLU A 326 -3.67 6.55 -42.63
N ARG A 327 -3.38 5.30 -42.22
CA ARG A 327 -2.16 4.96 -41.46
C ARG A 327 -1.39 3.70 -41.90
N GLY A 328 -2.02 2.73 -42.58
CA GLY A 328 -1.33 1.51 -43.05
C GLY A 328 -0.86 0.54 -41.95
N HIS A 329 -1.50 0.58 -40.77
CA HIS A 329 -1.30 -0.39 -39.69
C HIS A 329 -2.56 -0.52 -38.82
N LYS A 330 -2.56 -1.51 -37.92
CA LYS A 330 -3.64 -1.74 -36.94
C LYS A 330 -3.56 -0.83 -35.73
N SER A 331 -4.66 -0.76 -34.98
CA SER A 331 -4.86 0.15 -33.85
C SER A 331 -4.39 -0.43 -32.50
N TRP A 332 -5.29 -0.40 -31.51
CA TRP A 332 -5.26 -0.99 -30.18
C TRP A 332 -4.82 -2.45 -30.10
N TYR A 333 -4.73 -2.94 -28.87
CA TYR A 333 -4.66 -4.34 -28.47
C TYR A 333 -5.53 -5.26 -29.35
N GLN A 334 -4.99 -6.42 -29.70
CA GLN A 334 -5.61 -7.40 -30.61
C GLN A 334 -5.92 -8.69 -29.84
N GLY A 335 -6.91 -9.46 -30.29
CA GLY A 335 -7.23 -10.78 -29.69
C GLY A 335 -7.92 -10.72 -28.33
N LEU A 336 -8.50 -9.57 -27.96
CA LEU A 336 -9.31 -9.44 -26.74
C LEU A 336 -10.55 -10.35 -26.82
N ARG A 337 -10.90 -11.00 -25.71
CA ARG A 337 -11.92 -12.06 -25.67
C ARG A 337 -13.14 -11.63 -24.89
N TYR A 338 -14.33 -11.72 -25.50
CA TYR A 338 -15.59 -11.26 -24.91
C TYR A 338 -16.66 -12.37 -24.94
N ALA A 339 -17.35 -12.59 -23.83
CA ALA A 339 -18.40 -13.60 -23.70
C ALA A 339 -19.66 -13.05 -23.02
N ALA A 340 -20.80 -13.64 -23.34
CA ALA A 340 -22.10 -13.10 -22.95
C ALA A 340 -22.35 -13.18 -21.43
N ASN A 341 -22.83 -12.09 -20.84
CA ASN A 341 -23.40 -12.13 -19.49
C ASN A 341 -24.71 -12.92 -19.55
N ASN A 342 -24.65 -14.20 -19.15
CA ASN A 342 -25.76 -15.14 -19.22
C ASN A 342 -26.81 -14.94 -18.11
N ASN A 343 -26.53 -14.09 -17.10
CA ASN A 343 -27.50 -13.78 -16.03
C ASN A 343 -28.58 -12.79 -16.49
N CYS A 344 -28.36 -12.05 -17.57
CA CYS A 344 -29.40 -11.23 -18.19
C CYS A 344 -30.45 -12.07 -18.95
N ALA A 345 -31.69 -11.60 -18.92
CA ALA A 345 -32.78 -12.13 -19.73
C ALA A 345 -32.49 -12.05 -21.24
N LYS A 346 -32.88 -13.09 -21.99
CA LYS A 346 -32.65 -13.20 -23.43
C LYS A 346 -33.54 -12.22 -24.23
N LYS A 347 -32.94 -11.51 -25.17
CA LYS A 347 -33.56 -10.59 -26.14
C LYS A 347 -33.20 -11.09 -27.54
N SER A 348 -34.15 -11.70 -28.26
CA SER A 348 -33.90 -12.32 -29.58
C SER A 348 -33.29 -11.36 -30.61
N ALA A 349 -33.63 -10.07 -30.56
CA ALA A 349 -33.06 -9.02 -31.41
C ALA A 349 -31.55 -8.75 -31.18
N LYS A 350 -30.96 -9.26 -30.09
CA LYS A 350 -29.52 -9.19 -29.79
C LYS A 350 -28.77 -10.48 -30.15
N ALA A 351 -29.47 -11.54 -30.57
CA ALA A 351 -28.83 -12.79 -30.94
C ALA A 351 -28.05 -12.67 -32.26
N GLN A 352 -26.85 -13.24 -32.31
CA GLN A 352 -25.96 -13.20 -33.46
C GLN A 352 -25.66 -14.58 -34.06
N SER A 353 -25.24 -14.57 -35.32
CA SER A 353 -24.74 -15.74 -36.06
C SER A 353 -23.25 -15.55 -36.30
N PHE A 354 -22.42 -16.47 -35.80
CA PHE A 354 -20.97 -16.48 -36.06
C PHE A 354 -20.66 -16.40 -37.57
N THR A 355 -21.32 -17.24 -38.38
CA THR A 355 -21.12 -17.27 -39.84
C THR A 355 -21.39 -15.91 -40.50
N THR A 356 -22.36 -15.15 -39.98
CA THR A 356 -22.74 -13.84 -40.53
C THR A 356 -21.73 -12.76 -40.11
N VAL A 357 -21.41 -12.68 -38.82
CA VAL A 357 -20.48 -11.69 -38.28
C VAL A 357 -19.06 -11.93 -38.79
N ASN A 358 -18.56 -13.18 -38.74
CA ASN A 358 -17.23 -13.54 -39.21
C ASN A 358 -17.05 -13.23 -40.71
N ALA A 359 -18.07 -13.52 -41.54
CA ALA A 359 -18.03 -13.15 -42.96
C ALA A 359 -18.03 -11.62 -43.21
N SER A 360 -18.56 -10.83 -42.28
CA SER A 360 -18.48 -9.37 -42.33
C SER A 360 -17.10 -8.88 -41.90
N VAL A 361 -16.57 -9.34 -40.76
CA VAL A 361 -15.23 -8.99 -40.27
C VAL A 361 -14.13 -9.39 -41.26
N ALA A 362 -14.18 -10.61 -41.80
CA ALA A 362 -13.22 -11.11 -42.78
C ALA A 362 -13.25 -10.39 -44.15
N ARG A 363 -14.31 -9.64 -44.44
CA ARG A 363 -14.43 -8.76 -45.62
C ARG A 363 -13.84 -7.37 -45.38
N GLY A 364 -13.60 -6.99 -44.12
CA GLY A 364 -13.46 -5.60 -43.70
C GLY A 364 -14.83 -4.94 -43.49
N ILE A 365 -14.97 -4.17 -42.42
CA ILE A 365 -16.19 -3.40 -42.15
C ILE A 365 -16.16 -2.14 -43.00
N THR A 366 -17.15 -2.00 -43.87
CA THR A 366 -17.29 -0.88 -44.82
C THR A 366 -18.17 0.25 -44.29
N GLU A 367 -18.92 -0.04 -43.23
CA GLU A 367 -19.88 0.82 -42.58
C GLU A 367 -19.20 1.63 -41.46
N ASN A 368 -19.48 2.93 -41.34
CA ASN A 368 -18.98 3.75 -40.23
C ASN A 368 -19.71 3.50 -38.88
N SER A 369 -20.57 2.48 -38.79
CA SER A 369 -21.23 2.09 -37.54
C SER A 369 -21.59 0.61 -37.53
N CYS A 370 -21.61 0.02 -36.33
CA CYS A 370 -21.84 -1.41 -36.14
C CYS A 370 -23.31 -1.77 -35.92
N THR A 371 -23.68 -2.96 -36.40
CA THR A 371 -24.98 -3.59 -36.23
C THR A 371 -24.80 -5.02 -35.72
N THR A 372 -25.87 -5.67 -35.27
CA THR A 372 -25.84 -7.07 -34.84
C THR A 372 -25.45 -8.07 -35.95
N THR A 373 -25.43 -7.65 -37.22
CA THR A 373 -24.99 -8.48 -38.35
C THR A 373 -23.65 -8.06 -38.97
N THR A 374 -23.17 -6.84 -38.71
CA THR A 374 -21.90 -6.36 -39.29
C THR A 374 -20.70 -6.57 -38.38
N CYS A 375 -20.86 -6.46 -37.06
CA CYS A 375 -19.74 -6.51 -36.10
C CYS A 375 -19.99 -7.52 -34.96
N PRO A 376 -18.94 -7.94 -34.23
CA PRO A 376 -19.08 -8.68 -32.98
C PRO A 376 -19.94 -7.92 -31.95
N ALA A 377 -20.60 -8.63 -31.04
CA ALA A 377 -21.44 -8.02 -30.01
C ALA A 377 -20.63 -7.17 -29.01
N SER A 378 -19.32 -7.39 -28.92
CA SER A 378 -18.40 -6.55 -28.16
C SER A 378 -18.11 -5.19 -28.80
N LEU A 379 -18.49 -4.98 -30.06
CA LEU A 379 -18.09 -3.84 -30.91
C LEU A 379 -16.58 -3.77 -31.21
N ASP A 380 -15.78 -4.74 -30.74
CA ASP A 380 -14.39 -4.92 -31.13
C ASP A 380 -14.30 -5.83 -32.36
N VAL A 381 -13.76 -5.32 -33.46
CA VAL A 381 -13.53 -6.06 -34.72
C VAL A 381 -12.16 -6.74 -34.79
N ASN A 382 -11.26 -6.43 -33.84
CA ASN A 382 -9.94 -7.05 -33.68
C ASN A 382 -9.93 -8.12 -32.57
N GLY A 383 -11.06 -8.30 -31.86
CA GLY A 383 -11.24 -9.30 -30.82
C GLY A 383 -11.26 -10.73 -31.37
N ASP A 384 -10.97 -11.68 -30.48
CA ASP A 384 -10.98 -13.11 -30.79
C ASP A 384 -12.42 -13.57 -31.11
N LEU A 385 -12.57 -14.41 -32.15
CA LEU A 385 -13.83 -15.02 -32.59
C LEU A 385 -13.77 -16.55 -32.64
N ASP A 386 -12.71 -17.18 -32.15
CA ASP A 386 -12.59 -18.63 -32.04
C ASP A 386 -13.49 -19.19 -30.93
N PHE A 387 -13.51 -20.52 -30.79
CA PHE A 387 -14.31 -21.20 -29.78
C PHE A 387 -13.83 -20.85 -28.37
N VAL A 388 -14.80 -20.51 -27.50
CA VAL A 388 -14.56 -20.36 -26.06
C VAL A 388 -13.95 -21.66 -25.53
N ASP A 389 -12.76 -21.54 -24.93
CA ASP A 389 -11.94 -22.63 -24.38
C ASP A 389 -11.67 -23.79 -25.36
N GLY A 390 -11.61 -23.49 -26.67
CA GLY A 390 -11.20 -24.38 -27.76
C GLY A 390 -12.15 -25.55 -28.11
N ASN A 391 -13.08 -25.90 -27.21
CA ASN A 391 -13.84 -27.16 -27.25
C ASN A 391 -15.37 -26.95 -27.24
N GLY A 392 -15.84 -25.75 -27.59
CA GLY A 392 -17.23 -25.30 -27.39
C GLY A 392 -18.13 -25.29 -28.64
N LYS A 393 -19.37 -24.80 -28.42
CA LYS A 393 -20.30 -24.33 -29.48
C LYS A 393 -20.43 -22.80 -29.52
N ASN A 394 -19.90 -22.12 -28.50
CA ASN A 394 -19.92 -20.68 -28.37
C ASN A 394 -18.60 -20.12 -28.89
N HIS A 395 -18.67 -18.98 -29.55
CA HIS A 395 -17.51 -18.22 -30.01
C HIS A 395 -17.32 -17.00 -29.11
N TRP A 396 -16.07 -16.58 -28.90
CA TRP A 396 -15.77 -15.26 -28.39
C TRP A 396 -16.37 -14.19 -29.33
N GLY A 397 -16.71 -13.02 -28.78
CA GLY A 397 -17.31 -11.89 -29.52
C GLY A 397 -18.75 -12.09 -30.05
N ILE A 398 -19.30 -13.32 -30.07
CA ILE A 398 -20.61 -13.61 -30.68
C ILE A 398 -21.70 -13.86 -29.64
N ASN A 399 -22.71 -12.97 -29.60
CA ASN A 399 -23.86 -13.13 -28.71
C ASN A 399 -24.89 -14.16 -29.24
N SER A 400 -24.53 -15.44 -29.28
CA SER A 400 -25.41 -16.51 -29.79
C SER A 400 -26.69 -16.71 -28.96
N ASN A 401 -26.67 -16.34 -27.68
CA ASN A 401 -27.81 -16.48 -26.75
C ASN A 401 -28.74 -15.25 -26.70
N GLY A 402 -28.31 -14.10 -27.20
CA GLY A 402 -29.04 -12.84 -27.16
C GLY A 402 -29.21 -12.24 -25.76
N THR A 403 -28.32 -12.51 -24.81
CA THR A 403 -28.36 -11.90 -23.46
C THR A 403 -27.63 -10.55 -23.45
N CYS A 404 -27.33 -9.98 -22.28
CA CYS A 404 -26.38 -8.86 -22.18
C CYS A 404 -24.99 -9.32 -22.65
N PHE A 405 -24.23 -8.41 -23.25
CA PHE A 405 -22.90 -8.71 -23.76
C PHE A 405 -21.94 -7.58 -23.35
N PRO A 406 -20.74 -7.90 -22.83
CA PRO A 406 -19.68 -6.93 -22.58
C PRO A 406 -19.26 -6.25 -23.88
N ILE A 407 -19.18 -4.91 -23.86
CA ILE A 407 -18.64 -4.13 -24.98
C ILE A 407 -17.22 -3.69 -24.66
N MET A 408 -16.38 -3.55 -25.69
CA MET A 408 -15.09 -2.90 -25.57
C MET A 408 -15.31 -1.47 -25.06
N ASN A 409 -14.58 -1.11 -24.02
CA ASN A 409 -14.48 0.27 -23.60
C ASN A 409 -13.26 0.88 -24.30
N SER A 410 -13.50 1.66 -25.35
CA SER A 410 -12.47 2.39 -26.11
C SER A 410 -11.90 3.57 -25.30
N TYR A 411 -11.50 3.32 -24.05
CA TYR A 411 -10.96 4.27 -23.10
C TYR A 411 -9.85 5.11 -23.74
N MET A 412 -10.13 6.39 -23.99
CA MET A 412 -9.23 7.28 -24.72
C MET A 412 -7.94 7.63 -23.95
N GLY A 413 -7.74 7.05 -22.78
CA GLY A 413 -6.58 7.28 -21.93
C GLY A 413 -6.65 8.59 -21.17
N SER A 414 -5.70 8.80 -20.26
CA SER A 414 -5.40 10.12 -19.71
C SER A 414 -3.95 10.49 -19.98
N TYR A 415 -3.69 11.74 -20.38
CA TYR A 415 -2.34 12.27 -20.50
C TYR A 415 -1.97 13.02 -19.22
N LEU A 416 -1.18 12.36 -18.37
CA LEU A 416 -0.73 12.89 -17.09
C LEU A 416 0.45 13.84 -17.32
N CYS A 417 0.48 14.94 -16.57
CA CYS A 417 1.48 16.01 -16.71
C CYS A 417 1.80 16.68 -15.37
N ASP A 418 3.03 17.17 -15.22
CA ASP A 418 3.38 18.14 -14.19
C ASP A 418 2.66 19.50 -14.39
N PRO A 419 2.45 20.32 -13.33
CA PRO A 419 1.77 21.61 -13.43
C PRO A 419 2.46 22.67 -14.32
N ASP A 420 3.76 22.50 -14.62
CA ASP A 420 4.52 23.43 -15.46
C ASP A 420 4.60 23.00 -16.94
N ASN A 421 4.03 21.85 -17.27
CA ASN A 421 4.06 21.24 -18.58
C ASN A 421 3.26 22.05 -19.60
N SER A 422 3.74 22.08 -20.85
CA SER A 422 3.12 22.83 -21.94
C SER A 422 2.70 21.96 -23.13
N ASP A 423 2.69 20.64 -22.97
CA ASP A 423 2.15 19.73 -23.99
C ASP A 423 0.64 19.93 -24.13
N SER A 424 0.15 20.09 -25.36
CA SER A 424 -1.27 20.35 -25.64
C SER A 424 -2.22 19.21 -25.27
N ARG A 425 -1.71 18.02 -24.93
CA ARG A 425 -2.49 16.86 -24.45
C ARG A 425 -2.78 16.93 -22.95
N CYS A 426 -2.02 17.71 -22.18
CA CYS A 426 -2.31 17.92 -20.75
C CYS A 426 -3.71 18.55 -20.58
N ALA A 427 -4.44 18.18 -19.52
CA ALA A 427 -5.79 18.71 -19.27
C ALA A 427 -5.82 20.24 -19.05
N SER A 428 -4.76 20.81 -18.46
CA SER A 428 -4.55 22.25 -18.28
C SER A 428 -3.10 22.64 -18.59
N PRO A 429 -2.73 22.81 -19.87
CA PRO A 429 -1.35 23.07 -20.25
C PRO A 429 -0.92 24.47 -19.85
N ARG A 430 0.25 24.60 -19.19
CA ARG A 430 0.79 25.89 -18.76
C ARG A 430 1.12 26.75 -19.99
N ASN A 431 0.39 27.85 -20.12
CA ASN A 431 0.64 28.84 -21.17
C ASN A 431 2.01 29.53 -20.98
N SER A 432 2.52 30.19 -22.02
CA SER A 432 3.83 30.84 -22.00
C SER A 432 3.94 32.10 -21.13
N THR A 433 2.82 32.64 -20.62
CA THR A 433 2.81 33.86 -19.78
C THR A 433 2.68 33.57 -18.28
N THR A 434 2.18 32.40 -17.90
CA THR A 434 2.19 31.91 -16.51
C THR A 434 3.62 31.46 -16.13
N PRO A 435 4.24 32.04 -15.08
CA PRO A 435 5.53 31.58 -14.57
C PRO A 435 5.49 30.12 -14.12
N LYS A 436 6.63 29.44 -14.21
CA LYS A 436 6.79 28.10 -13.64
C LYS A 436 6.64 28.13 -12.12
N SER A 437 5.87 27.20 -11.59
CA SER A 437 5.73 26.90 -10.16
C SER A 437 6.99 26.21 -9.61
N ASN A 438 7.58 25.30 -10.39
CA ASN A 438 8.59 24.32 -9.98
C ASN A 438 8.15 23.52 -8.74
N ALA A 439 6.86 23.19 -8.66
CA ALA A 439 6.26 22.49 -7.52
C ALA A 439 6.63 21.00 -7.44
N MET A 440 7.11 20.41 -8.55
CA MET A 440 7.56 19.02 -8.66
C MET A 440 8.49 18.86 -9.88
N ASP A 441 9.15 17.71 -9.98
CA ASP A 441 9.92 17.33 -11.17
C ASP A 441 9.04 17.34 -12.45
N PRO A 442 9.58 17.76 -13.61
CA PRO A 442 8.86 17.65 -14.88
C PRO A 442 8.56 16.20 -15.23
N PHE A 443 7.34 15.95 -15.69
CA PHE A 443 6.94 14.67 -16.28
C PHE A 443 5.75 14.87 -17.22
N ASN A 444 5.66 14.05 -18.27
CA ASN A 444 4.38 13.78 -18.92
C ASN A 444 4.35 12.39 -19.55
N TYR A 445 3.22 11.70 -19.44
CA TYR A 445 3.04 10.39 -20.04
C TYR A 445 1.57 10.07 -20.25
N GLN A 446 1.32 9.14 -21.18
CA GLN A 446 0.01 8.58 -21.42
C GLN A 446 -0.23 7.38 -20.49
N MET A 447 -1.43 7.24 -19.94
CA MET A 447 -1.93 6.01 -19.34
C MET A 447 -3.19 5.52 -20.09
N ASP A 448 -3.49 4.23 -20.01
CA ASP A 448 -4.67 3.58 -20.60
C ASP A 448 -5.27 2.53 -19.65
N ALA A 449 -6.45 2.02 -20.00
CA ALA A 449 -7.03 0.81 -19.42
C ALA A 449 -7.53 -0.14 -20.52
N ILE A 450 -7.04 -1.38 -20.55
CA ILE A 450 -7.64 -2.45 -21.38
C ILE A 450 -8.89 -2.91 -20.65
N SER A 451 -10.06 -2.55 -21.17
CA SER A 451 -11.29 -2.67 -20.39
C SER A 451 -12.52 -3.06 -21.21
N SER A 452 -13.47 -3.70 -20.53
CA SER A 452 -14.78 -4.01 -21.07
C SER A 452 -15.89 -3.61 -20.10
N ASN A 453 -16.85 -2.84 -20.61
CA ASN A 453 -18.04 -2.46 -19.86
C ASN A 453 -19.16 -3.46 -20.13
N TRP A 454 -19.64 -4.16 -19.10
CA TRP A 454 -20.69 -5.16 -19.23
C TRP A 454 -22.01 -4.73 -18.58
N PRO A 455 -23.16 -4.83 -19.29
CA PRO A 455 -24.43 -4.41 -18.72
C PRO A 455 -24.87 -5.25 -17.52
N VAL A 456 -25.36 -4.56 -16.49
CA VAL A 456 -25.76 -5.16 -15.21
C VAL A 456 -27.23 -5.61 -15.24
N HIS A 457 -27.54 -6.65 -14.48
CA HIS A 457 -28.90 -7.11 -14.20
C HIS A 457 -29.25 -6.85 -12.74
N LEU A 458 -30.52 -6.62 -12.44
CA LEU A 458 -31.00 -6.23 -11.10
C LEU A 458 -30.56 -7.20 -9.98
N GLY A 459 -30.28 -8.46 -10.32
CA GLY A 459 -29.70 -9.45 -9.41
C GLY A 459 -28.43 -8.98 -8.70
N ALA A 460 -27.58 -8.16 -9.32
CA ALA A 460 -26.38 -7.61 -8.69
C ALA A 460 -26.67 -6.70 -7.48
N TYR A 461 -27.83 -6.01 -7.50
CA TYR A 461 -28.25 -5.09 -6.43
C TYR A 461 -29.19 -5.74 -5.41
N THR A 462 -29.85 -6.84 -5.79
CA THR A 462 -30.90 -7.49 -4.99
C THR A 462 -30.50 -8.85 -4.42
N ASN A 463 -29.38 -9.42 -4.88
CA ASN A 463 -28.83 -10.70 -4.45
C ASN A 463 -27.29 -10.65 -4.45
N TYR A 464 -26.67 -11.63 -3.79
CA TYR A 464 -25.25 -11.90 -3.98
C TYR A 464 -24.99 -12.60 -5.32
N LEU A 465 -23.98 -12.13 -6.05
CA LEU A 465 -23.39 -12.79 -7.22
C LEU A 465 -21.94 -13.21 -6.90
N VAL A 466 -21.42 -14.21 -7.61
CA VAL A 466 -20.03 -14.64 -7.49
C VAL A 466 -19.20 -14.01 -8.62
N TYR A 467 -18.38 -13.03 -8.26
CA TYR A 467 -17.43 -12.36 -9.15
C TYR A 467 -16.10 -13.12 -9.09
N GLN A 468 -15.50 -13.41 -10.24
CA GLN A 468 -14.31 -14.24 -10.34
C GLN A 468 -13.27 -13.63 -11.30
N LEU A 469 -12.01 -13.77 -10.95
CA LEU A 469 -10.86 -13.41 -11.79
C LEU A 469 -9.84 -14.54 -11.76
N GLU A 470 -9.51 -15.13 -12.90
CA GLU A 470 -8.24 -15.87 -13.05
C GLU A 470 -7.16 -14.92 -13.56
N TRP A 471 -5.97 -14.97 -12.96
CA TRP A 471 -4.79 -14.22 -13.38
C TRP A 471 -3.56 -15.14 -13.37
N VAL A 472 -2.85 -15.19 -14.50
CA VAL A 472 -1.58 -15.89 -14.68
C VAL A 472 -0.59 -14.89 -15.29
N THR A 473 0.63 -14.83 -14.75
CA THR A 473 1.68 -13.90 -15.18
C THR A 473 2.55 -14.47 -16.31
N GLY A 474 3.51 -13.68 -16.80
CA GLY A 474 4.49 -14.13 -17.80
C GLY A 474 3.97 -14.10 -19.25
N GLN A 475 4.81 -14.53 -20.18
CA GLN A 475 4.57 -14.42 -21.64
C GLN A 475 3.38 -15.26 -22.15
N ASN A 476 3.06 -16.36 -21.46
CA ASN A 476 1.89 -17.20 -21.73
C ASN A 476 0.68 -16.84 -20.83
N GLY A 477 0.80 -15.76 -20.05
CA GLY A 477 -0.18 -15.33 -19.05
C GLY A 477 -1.50 -14.83 -19.63
N TYR A 478 -2.46 -14.62 -18.74
CA TYR A 478 -3.77 -14.06 -19.06
C TYR A 478 -4.46 -13.53 -17.80
N VAL A 479 -5.43 -12.63 -17.98
CA VAL A 479 -6.44 -12.30 -16.97
C VAL A 479 -7.82 -12.56 -17.56
N ARG A 480 -8.69 -13.26 -16.83
CA ARG A 480 -10.03 -13.69 -17.26
C ARG A 480 -11.06 -13.39 -16.17
N TRP A 481 -12.03 -12.57 -16.50
CA TRP A 481 -13.18 -12.24 -15.65
C TRP A 481 -14.31 -13.22 -15.89
N MET A 482 -14.92 -13.65 -14.80
CA MET A 482 -16.05 -14.57 -14.78
C MET A 482 -17.12 -14.09 -13.80
N LEU A 483 -18.37 -14.43 -14.10
CA LEU A 483 -19.53 -14.19 -13.25
C LEU A 483 -20.31 -15.49 -13.10
N ASP A 484 -20.50 -15.94 -11.86
CA ASP A 484 -21.08 -17.25 -11.52
C ASP A 484 -20.49 -18.41 -12.35
N GLY A 485 -19.15 -18.44 -12.49
CA GLY A 485 -18.42 -19.46 -13.26
C GLY A 485 -18.48 -19.34 -14.78
N ASN A 486 -19.07 -18.27 -15.33
CA ASN A 486 -19.17 -18.05 -16.77
C ASN A 486 -18.22 -16.92 -17.21
N PRO A 487 -17.43 -17.06 -18.29
CA PRO A 487 -16.57 -15.98 -18.78
C PRO A 487 -17.37 -14.75 -19.22
N LEU A 488 -16.80 -13.57 -18.96
CA LEU A 488 -17.26 -12.28 -19.46
C LEU A 488 -16.20 -11.64 -20.37
N PHE A 489 -14.97 -11.54 -19.88
CA PHE A 489 -13.87 -10.87 -20.57
C PHE A 489 -12.56 -11.64 -20.33
N GLU A 490 -11.63 -11.61 -21.27
CA GLU A 490 -10.29 -12.18 -21.10
C GLU A 490 -9.27 -11.38 -21.94
N VAL A 491 -8.11 -11.09 -21.33
CA VAL A 491 -6.96 -10.43 -21.94
C VAL A 491 -5.76 -11.37 -21.79
N THR A 492 -5.12 -11.74 -22.89
CA THR A 492 -3.90 -12.57 -22.88
C THR A 492 -2.65 -11.70 -22.85
N ALA A 493 -1.52 -12.27 -22.40
CA ALA A 493 -0.21 -11.61 -22.45
C ALA A 493 0.19 -11.17 -23.87
N ASP A 494 -0.25 -11.90 -24.90
CA ASP A 494 -0.12 -11.52 -26.32
C ASP A 494 -0.67 -10.12 -26.63
N ALA A 495 -1.73 -9.67 -25.94
CA ALA A 495 -2.27 -8.33 -26.13
C ALA A 495 -1.22 -7.25 -25.77
N PHE A 496 -0.37 -7.50 -24.77
CA PHE A 496 0.65 -6.57 -24.29
C PHE A 496 1.97 -6.68 -25.07
N SER A 497 2.38 -7.91 -25.39
CA SER A 497 3.67 -8.20 -26.03
C SER A 497 3.63 -8.04 -27.55
N ASN A 498 2.52 -8.40 -28.20
CA ASN A 498 2.35 -8.40 -29.66
C ASN A 498 1.49 -7.23 -30.17
N VAL A 499 1.66 -6.04 -29.57
CA VAL A 499 0.95 -4.81 -29.99
C VAL A 499 1.31 -4.39 -31.43
N PRO A 500 0.35 -3.85 -32.22
CA PRO A 500 0.61 -3.33 -33.55
C PRO A 500 1.69 -2.24 -33.56
N GLN A 501 2.47 -2.21 -34.65
CA GLN A 501 3.57 -1.26 -34.86
C GLN A 501 3.39 -0.47 -36.16
N ASN A 502 3.84 0.79 -36.14
CA ASN A 502 4.01 1.63 -37.31
C ASN A 502 5.43 1.44 -37.89
N SER A 503 5.78 2.17 -38.96
CA SER A 503 7.11 2.08 -39.59
C SER A 503 8.28 2.42 -38.67
N ASN A 504 8.02 3.13 -37.56
CA ASN A 504 9.02 3.59 -36.60
C ASN A 504 9.11 2.68 -35.36
N SER A 505 8.26 1.64 -35.27
CA SER A 505 8.12 0.76 -34.10
C SER A 505 7.86 1.53 -32.79
N SER A 506 7.06 2.60 -32.85
CA SER A 506 6.90 3.54 -31.73
C SER A 506 5.81 3.17 -30.72
N ASN A 507 5.22 1.97 -30.78
CA ASN A 507 4.22 1.52 -29.80
C ASN A 507 4.92 0.70 -28.69
N PRO A 508 4.98 1.18 -27.43
CA PRO A 508 5.72 0.50 -26.38
C PRO A 508 5.08 -0.85 -26.02
N GLN A 509 5.82 -1.94 -26.27
CA GLN A 509 5.48 -3.29 -25.84
C GLN A 509 5.50 -3.35 -24.30
N LYS A 510 4.44 -3.89 -23.69
CA LYS A 510 4.30 -3.98 -22.23
C LYS A 510 4.45 -5.43 -21.77
N VAL A 511 4.67 -5.60 -20.47
CA VAL A 511 4.65 -6.93 -19.83
C VAL A 511 3.24 -7.24 -19.32
N MET A 512 2.97 -8.52 -19.06
CA MET A 512 1.77 -8.89 -18.32
C MET A 512 1.88 -8.32 -16.90
N LEU A 513 0.76 -8.05 -16.24
CA LEU A 513 0.81 -7.55 -14.86
C LEU A 513 1.44 -8.63 -13.97
N GLU A 514 2.55 -8.28 -13.31
CA GLU A 514 3.47 -9.20 -12.63
C GLU A 514 3.78 -8.79 -11.18
N GLU A 515 3.44 -7.57 -10.76
CA GLU A 515 3.66 -7.06 -9.40
C GLU A 515 2.87 -7.85 -8.33
N PRO A 516 3.38 -8.03 -7.10
CA PRO A 516 2.56 -8.51 -5.99
C PRO A 516 1.49 -7.47 -5.67
N MET A 517 0.21 -7.86 -5.74
CA MET A 517 -0.91 -6.93 -5.60
C MET A 517 -1.63 -7.10 -4.26
N SER A 518 -2.06 -5.97 -3.68
CA SER A 518 -2.99 -5.96 -2.55
C SER A 518 -4.43 -5.78 -3.03
N LEU A 519 -5.38 -6.43 -2.37
CA LEU A 519 -6.81 -6.31 -2.65
C LEU A 519 -7.39 -5.07 -1.97
N ILE A 520 -8.28 -4.38 -2.68
CA ILE A 520 -8.96 -3.16 -2.25
C ILE A 520 -10.45 -3.33 -2.54
N PHE A 521 -11.29 -2.90 -1.60
CA PHE A 521 -12.73 -2.74 -1.82
C PHE A 521 -13.22 -1.43 -1.21
N ASN A 522 -14.00 -0.71 -2.00
CA ASN A 522 -14.55 0.60 -1.65
C ASN A 522 -15.92 0.79 -2.28
N VAL A 523 -16.66 1.79 -1.79
CA VAL A 523 -17.78 2.37 -2.54
C VAL A 523 -17.56 3.87 -2.60
N ALA A 524 -17.48 4.39 -3.81
CA ALA A 524 -17.19 5.79 -4.10
C ALA A 524 -18.39 6.50 -4.74
N LEU A 525 -18.37 7.84 -4.81
CA LEU A 525 -19.43 8.65 -5.41
C LEU A 525 -18.82 9.81 -6.20
N SER A 526 -18.85 9.76 -7.52
CA SER A 526 -18.28 10.84 -8.35
C SER A 526 -19.33 11.74 -8.97
N SER A 527 -18.95 12.98 -9.19
CA SER A 527 -19.63 13.95 -10.05
C SER A 527 -19.42 13.74 -11.56
N SER A 528 -18.59 12.77 -11.96
CA SER A 528 -18.09 12.61 -13.34
C SER A 528 -18.15 11.20 -13.93
N TRP A 529 -18.53 10.18 -13.14
CA TRP A 529 -18.60 8.79 -13.59
C TRP A 529 -19.93 8.43 -14.27
N GLY A 530 -20.02 7.21 -14.81
CA GLY A 530 -21.22 6.66 -15.45
C GLY A 530 -22.41 6.45 -14.51
N THR A 531 -22.19 6.57 -13.19
CA THR A 531 -23.23 6.86 -12.20
C THR A 531 -22.83 8.07 -11.36
N THR A 532 -23.81 8.76 -10.81
CA THR A 532 -23.62 10.01 -10.07
C THR A 532 -24.78 10.13 -9.05
N PRO A 533 -24.52 10.50 -7.79
CA PRO A 533 -25.60 10.68 -6.83
C PRO A 533 -26.48 11.89 -7.20
N PRO A 534 -27.74 11.93 -6.71
CA PRO A 534 -28.60 13.07 -6.92
C PRO A 534 -27.97 14.37 -6.42
N ASN A 535 -28.13 15.44 -7.21
CA ASN A 535 -27.58 16.77 -6.92
C ASN A 535 -26.05 16.77 -6.63
N PRO A 536 -25.19 16.33 -7.58
CA PRO A 536 -23.75 16.22 -7.34
C PRO A 536 -23.13 17.55 -6.89
N GLY A 537 -22.15 17.47 -5.99
CA GLY A 537 -21.56 18.64 -5.34
C GLY A 537 -22.49 19.36 -4.35
N ASN A 538 -23.65 18.78 -4.01
CA ASN A 538 -24.61 19.27 -3.03
C ASN A 538 -25.14 18.08 -2.19
N ALA A 539 -25.95 18.37 -1.16
CA ALA A 539 -26.65 17.35 -0.41
C ALA A 539 -27.67 16.61 -1.31
N CYS A 540 -27.82 15.30 -1.13
CA CYS A 540 -28.63 14.41 -1.98
C CYS A 540 -29.99 15.00 -2.40
N ARG A 541 -30.75 15.58 -1.46
CA ARG A 541 -32.10 16.12 -1.72
C ARG A 541 -32.14 17.45 -2.48
N GLY A 542 -31.02 18.16 -2.62
CA GLY A 542 -31.00 19.52 -3.14
C GLY A 542 -31.88 20.44 -2.29
N ASP A 543 -32.91 21.04 -2.90
CA ASP A 543 -33.93 21.84 -2.22
C ASP A 543 -35.11 21.03 -1.67
N GLY A 544 -35.15 19.72 -1.92
CA GLY A 544 -36.21 18.80 -1.51
C GLY A 544 -37.49 18.86 -2.36
N SER A 545 -37.49 19.54 -3.52
CA SER A 545 -38.69 19.68 -4.36
C SER A 545 -39.02 18.47 -5.25
N ASP A 546 -38.04 17.63 -5.58
CA ASP A 546 -38.21 16.44 -6.43
C ASP A 546 -38.57 15.20 -5.60
N GLU A 547 -39.78 14.65 -5.81
CA GLU A 547 -40.28 13.49 -5.08
C GLU A 547 -39.52 12.19 -5.40
N THR A 548 -38.96 12.06 -6.60
CA THR A 548 -38.19 10.87 -7.03
C THR A 548 -36.82 10.88 -6.39
N VAL A 549 -36.13 12.02 -6.46
CA VAL A 549 -34.86 12.24 -5.76
C VAL A 549 -35.04 12.02 -4.25
N ASN A 550 -36.10 12.56 -3.65
CA ASN A 550 -36.37 12.35 -2.22
C ASN A 550 -36.47 10.86 -1.86
N LYS A 551 -37.15 10.04 -2.67
CA LYS A 551 -37.27 8.59 -2.43
C LYS A 551 -35.95 7.83 -2.62
N ILE A 552 -35.09 8.27 -3.55
CA ILE A 552 -33.73 7.73 -3.69
C ILE A 552 -32.89 8.11 -2.46
N CYS A 553 -33.01 9.35 -1.99
CA CYS A 553 -32.33 9.84 -0.78
C CYS A 553 -32.91 9.27 0.53
N ASP A 554 -34.12 8.69 0.51
CA ASP A 554 -34.71 7.95 1.64
C ASP A 554 -34.11 6.53 1.81
N GLU A 555 -33.37 6.04 0.80
CA GLU A 555 -32.74 4.71 0.80
C GLU A 555 -31.27 4.74 1.29
N PHE A 556 -30.73 5.91 1.66
CA PHE A 556 -29.49 5.99 2.42
C PHE A 556 -29.77 5.72 3.92
N PRO A 557 -28.92 4.95 4.63
CA PRO A 557 -27.68 4.38 4.14
C PRO A 557 -27.85 3.15 3.23
N MET A 558 -27.07 3.12 2.15
CA MET A 558 -26.99 1.98 1.21
C MET A 558 -25.81 1.06 1.60
N PHE A 559 -25.89 -0.21 1.24
CA PHE A 559 -24.90 -1.22 1.63
C PHE A 559 -24.34 -1.99 0.44
N MET A 560 -23.01 -2.01 0.31
CA MET A 560 -22.31 -3.11 -0.35
C MET A 560 -22.11 -4.21 0.68
N LYS A 561 -22.45 -5.46 0.34
CA LYS A 561 -22.20 -6.62 1.20
C LYS A 561 -21.23 -7.59 0.51
N ILE A 562 -20.28 -8.15 1.27
CA ILE A 562 -19.40 -9.24 0.83
C ILE A 562 -19.58 -10.41 1.79
N ASP A 563 -19.95 -11.56 1.23
CA ASP A 563 -20.19 -12.81 1.95
C ASP A 563 -18.87 -13.55 2.20
N TYR A 564 -18.03 -13.69 1.16
CA TYR A 564 -16.68 -14.21 1.30
C TYR A 564 -15.73 -13.68 0.22
N ILE A 565 -14.44 -13.78 0.50
CA ILE A 565 -13.33 -13.65 -0.46
C ILE A 565 -12.50 -14.94 -0.37
N ARG A 566 -12.10 -15.51 -1.51
CA ARG A 566 -11.22 -16.69 -1.60
C ARG A 566 -10.19 -16.52 -2.71
N LEU A 567 -8.95 -16.93 -2.44
CA LEU A 567 -7.86 -16.98 -3.41
C LEU A 567 -7.33 -18.41 -3.55
N TYR A 568 -7.22 -18.86 -4.79
CA TYR A 568 -6.67 -20.17 -5.15
C TYR A 568 -5.44 -19.99 -6.04
N GLN A 569 -4.39 -20.77 -5.82
CA GLN A 569 -3.16 -20.72 -6.62
C GLN A 569 -2.71 -22.11 -7.06
N ASP A 570 -2.05 -22.18 -8.21
CA ASP A 570 -1.29 -23.35 -8.62
C ASP A 570 -0.10 -23.52 -7.66
N GLN A 571 0.12 -24.73 -7.17
CA GLN A 571 1.26 -25.08 -6.32
C GLN A 571 2.14 -26.14 -7.01
N GLY A 572 2.00 -26.28 -8.34
CA GLY A 572 2.82 -27.17 -9.14
C GLY A 572 4.27 -26.68 -9.28
N GLU A 573 5.20 -27.62 -9.30
CA GLU A 573 6.64 -27.37 -9.54
C GLU A 573 6.98 -27.31 -11.05
N ASP A 574 5.96 -27.37 -11.92
CA ASP A 574 6.04 -27.45 -13.39
C ASP A 574 5.51 -26.19 -14.10
N LEU A 575 5.46 -25.06 -13.39
CA LEU A 575 5.07 -23.76 -13.95
C LEU A 575 6.15 -23.20 -14.90
N ASP A 576 5.72 -22.34 -15.83
CA ASP A 576 6.62 -21.56 -16.68
C ASP A 576 7.51 -20.63 -15.81
N ALA A 577 8.72 -20.34 -16.27
CA ALA A 577 9.73 -19.65 -15.45
C ALA A 577 9.40 -18.18 -15.11
N ASP A 578 8.47 -17.58 -15.85
CA ASP A 578 7.90 -16.24 -15.66
C ASP A 578 6.47 -16.26 -15.07
N ASN A 579 6.00 -17.44 -14.64
CA ASN A 579 4.78 -17.58 -13.84
C ASN A 579 5.12 -17.42 -12.34
N TYR A 580 5.06 -16.20 -11.84
CA TYR A 580 5.45 -15.82 -10.48
C TYR A 580 4.39 -16.12 -9.41
N MET A 581 3.51 -17.10 -9.64
CA MET A 581 2.33 -17.30 -8.80
C MET A 581 2.69 -17.67 -7.35
N GLN A 582 2.45 -16.75 -6.41
CA GLN A 582 2.76 -16.93 -4.98
C GLN A 582 1.96 -15.97 -4.08
N VAL A 583 1.92 -16.27 -2.78
CA VAL A 583 1.44 -15.35 -1.72
C VAL A 583 2.64 -14.64 -1.10
N GLY A 584 2.57 -13.31 -1.00
CA GLY A 584 3.60 -12.48 -0.40
C GLY A 584 3.62 -11.06 -0.97
N CYS A 585 3.95 -10.09 -0.12
CA CYS A 585 4.10 -8.68 -0.52
C CYS A 585 5.52 -8.31 -1.00
N ASP A 586 6.52 -9.15 -0.71
CA ASP A 586 7.95 -8.91 -0.98
C ASP A 586 8.65 -10.13 -1.63
N PRO A 587 8.20 -10.58 -2.82
CA PRO A 587 8.77 -11.72 -3.55
C PRO A 587 10.14 -11.37 -4.16
N GLU A 588 11.05 -12.34 -4.27
CA GLU A 588 12.41 -12.12 -4.83
C GLU A 588 12.38 -11.64 -6.30
N SER A 589 11.37 -12.04 -7.09
CA SER A 589 11.17 -11.55 -8.46
C SER A 589 10.78 -10.06 -8.53
N HIS A 590 10.09 -9.57 -7.50
CA HIS A 590 9.41 -8.27 -7.48
C HIS A 590 9.45 -7.66 -6.07
N PRO A 591 10.64 -7.41 -5.48
CA PRO A 591 10.78 -6.91 -4.12
C PRO A 591 10.12 -5.53 -3.96
N THR A 592 9.61 -5.24 -2.76
CA THR A 592 8.97 -3.95 -2.42
C THR A 592 9.30 -3.44 -1.02
N LYS A 593 9.73 -4.31 -0.10
CA LYS A 593 9.79 -4.01 1.33
C LYS A 593 10.79 -2.92 1.69
N GLU A 594 12.02 -3.02 1.19
CA GLU A 594 13.05 -2.02 1.45
C GLU A 594 12.70 -0.67 0.79
N TRP A 595 12.02 -0.68 -0.36
CA TRP A 595 11.49 0.53 -1.00
C TRP A 595 10.41 1.21 -0.17
N ILE A 596 9.37 0.47 0.24
CA ILE A 596 8.28 1.00 1.07
C ILE A 596 8.80 1.50 2.43
N GLN A 597 9.73 0.77 3.05
CA GLN A 597 10.38 1.20 4.31
C GLN A 597 11.28 2.43 4.13
N GLY A 598 11.91 2.59 2.96
CA GLY A 598 12.71 3.76 2.60
C GLY A 598 11.87 5.02 2.38
N HIS A 599 10.63 4.86 1.93
CA HIS A 599 9.73 5.93 1.50
C HIS A 599 8.43 5.99 2.33
N ILE A 600 8.41 5.48 3.56
CA ILE A 600 7.17 5.21 4.33
C ILE A 600 6.25 6.42 4.50
N ASP A 601 6.80 7.63 4.53
CA ASP A 601 6.07 8.90 4.64
C ASP A 601 5.19 9.21 3.39
N GLU A 602 5.38 8.48 2.28
CA GLU A 602 4.55 8.55 1.08
C GLU A 602 3.34 7.59 1.13
N TYR A 603 3.36 6.62 2.06
CA TYR A 603 2.37 5.55 2.19
C TYR A 603 1.44 5.73 3.39
N GLN A 604 1.58 6.80 4.18
CA GLN A 604 0.77 7.05 5.37
C GLN A 604 0.59 8.55 5.63
N ASP A 605 -0.38 8.89 6.48
CA ASP A 605 -0.53 10.21 7.09
C ASP A 605 -0.87 10.10 8.58
N ASP A 606 -1.12 11.23 9.24
CA ASP A 606 -1.36 11.31 10.69
C ASP A 606 -2.58 10.47 11.15
N ASP A 607 -3.55 10.24 10.27
CA ASP A 607 -4.77 9.47 10.55
C ASP A 607 -4.67 8.01 10.04
N ASN A 608 -3.85 7.72 9.03
CA ASN A 608 -3.81 6.44 8.30
C ASN A 608 -2.45 5.71 8.37
N LEU A 609 -1.84 5.67 9.56
CA LEU A 609 -0.53 5.06 9.83
C LEU A 609 -0.40 3.60 9.37
N ALA A 610 0.75 3.27 8.76
CA ALA A 610 1.12 1.92 8.37
C ALA A 610 1.38 1.05 9.62
N THR A 611 0.32 0.39 10.10
CA THR A 611 0.30 -0.30 11.40
C THR A 611 0.35 -1.82 11.24
N GLU A 612 1.44 -2.44 11.67
CA GLU A 612 1.55 -3.90 11.78
C GLU A 612 0.66 -4.43 12.92
N VAL A 613 -0.04 -5.55 12.67
CA VAL A 613 -0.78 -6.26 13.73
C VAL A 613 0.16 -7.20 14.45
N ILE A 614 0.43 -6.92 15.73
CA ILE A 614 1.22 -7.80 16.60
C ILE A 614 0.34 -9.00 17.01
N VAL A 615 0.22 -9.98 16.12
CA VAL A 615 -0.43 -11.25 16.42
C VAL A 615 0.40 -11.96 17.50
N THR A 616 -0.11 -11.98 18.73
CA THR A 616 0.50 -12.72 19.84
C THR A 616 0.30 -14.21 19.60
N LEU A 617 1.26 -14.84 18.92
CA LEU A 617 1.19 -16.22 18.47
C LEU A 617 1.20 -17.17 19.68
N PHE A 618 0.00 -17.57 20.13
CA PHE A 618 -0.20 -18.63 21.12
C PHE A 618 0.15 -20.00 20.52
N VAL A 619 1.45 -20.24 20.30
CA VAL A 619 1.95 -21.58 20.00
C VAL A 619 1.73 -22.44 21.24
N LEU A 620 0.70 -23.28 21.19
CA LEU A 620 0.45 -24.34 22.16
C LEU A 620 1.57 -25.39 22.06
N VAL A 621 2.69 -25.12 22.73
CA VAL A 621 3.85 -26.03 22.83
C VAL A 621 3.39 -27.36 23.39
N SER A 622 3.17 -28.32 22.49
CA SER A 622 2.60 -29.62 22.81
C SER A 622 3.26 -30.74 21.98
N GLU A 623 4.60 -30.65 21.84
CA GLU A 623 5.49 -31.73 21.41
C GLU A 623 6.81 -31.85 22.22
N ILE A 624 7.05 -31.02 23.25
CA ILE A 624 8.16 -31.22 24.22
C ILE A 624 7.63 -31.35 25.66
N VAL A 625 6.57 -32.15 25.84
CA VAL A 625 6.21 -32.72 27.15
C VAL A 625 5.71 -34.16 26.95
N GLY A 626 6.66 -35.11 26.95
CA GLY A 626 6.32 -36.49 27.32
C GLY A 626 5.73 -36.48 28.73
N TRP A 627 4.60 -37.16 28.93
CA TRP A 627 3.74 -37.05 30.12
C TRP A 627 4.45 -36.79 31.45
N SER A 628 4.28 -35.57 31.95
CA SER A 628 4.08 -35.32 33.38
C SER A 628 3.14 -34.12 33.54
N SER A 629 1.89 -34.39 33.90
CA SER A 629 0.92 -33.36 34.26
C SER A 629 1.50 -32.49 35.37
N LEU A 630 1.65 -31.18 35.15
CA LEU A 630 1.99 -30.25 36.23
C LEU A 630 0.76 -30.04 37.13
N HIS A 631 0.55 -31.02 38.01
CA HIS A 631 -0.06 -30.79 39.32
C HIS A 631 1.05 -30.70 40.35
N CYS A 632 0.85 -29.93 41.42
CA CYS A 632 1.86 -29.71 42.43
C CYS A 632 2.14 -30.99 43.23
N GLY A 633 3.38 -31.51 43.17
CA GLY A 633 3.75 -32.80 43.77
C GLY A 633 5.26 -32.99 43.90
N SER A 634 5.71 -33.31 45.12
CA SER A 634 7.14 -33.40 45.48
C SER A 634 7.76 -34.76 45.17
N SER A 635 8.95 -34.79 44.57
CA SER A 635 10.02 -35.79 44.83
C SER A 635 11.36 -35.45 44.16
N ARG A 636 12.48 -35.88 44.78
CA ARG A 636 13.87 -35.68 44.33
C ARG A 636 14.35 -36.83 43.42
N VAL A 637 15.12 -36.56 42.37
CA VAL A 637 15.97 -37.56 41.66
C VAL A 637 17.34 -36.95 41.26
N HIS A 638 18.34 -37.82 41.05
CA HIS A 638 19.78 -37.56 40.95
C HIS A 638 20.32 -37.11 39.57
N VAL A 639 21.56 -36.58 39.60
CA VAL A 639 22.42 -36.17 38.48
C VAL A 639 23.19 -37.35 37.87
N VAL A 640 23.44 -37.31 36.54
CA VAL A 640 24.49 -38.08 35.83
C VAL A 640 25.23 -37.16 34.84
N GLN A 641 26.52 -37.43 34.57
CA GLN A 641 27.49 -36.56 33.85
C GLN A 641 27.92 -37.11 32.47
N GLY A 642 28.54 -36.24 31.65
CA GLY A 642 29.36 -36.57 30.46
C GLY A 642 28.94 -35.81 29.19
N PHE A 643 29.81 -35.35 28.28
CA PHE A 643 31.27 -35.41 28.16
C PHE A 643 31.81 -34.25 27.26
N ASP A 644 33.03 -33.80 27.58
CA ASP A 644 34.15 -33.16 26.84
C ASP A 644 34.21 -33.32 25.27
N ALA A 645 34.96 -32.55 24.43
CA ALA A 645 36.04 -31.57 24.65
C ALA A 645 36.43 -30.65 23.42
N SER A 646 37.02 -29.47 23.72
CA SER A 646 38.28 -28.85 23.16
C SER A 646 38.58 -28.58 21.66
N VAL A 647 38.98 -27.32 21.32
CA VAL A 647 40.14 -26.93 20.45
C VAL A 647 40.79 -25.58 20.90
N ARG A 648 42.09 -25.30 20.61
CA ARG A 648 42.87 -24.06 20.97
C ARG A 648 43.72 -23.46 19.80
N GLY A 649 43.92 -22.12 19.79
CA GLY A 649 45.11 -21.38 19.27
C GLY A 649 45.00 -20.65 17.89
N VAL A 650 45.19 -19.32 17.63
CA VAL A 650 46.22 -18.28 17.99
C VAL A 650 47.34 -18.14 16.89
N LYS A 651 47.76 -16.99 16.29
CA LYS A 651 47.64 -15.51 16.55
C LYS A 651 48.04 -14.60 15.33
N ALA A 652 47.55 -13.34 15.26
CA ALA A 652 48.19 -12.06 14.78
C ALA A 652 48.70 -11.84 13.31
N ALA A 653 48.69 -10.65 12.67
CA ALA A 653 48.10 -9.30 12.97
C ALA A 653 48.18 -8.29 11.77
N SER A 654 47.44 -7.14 11.87
CA SER A 654 47.61 -5.82 11.18
C SER A 654 47.12 -5.70 9.69
N LYS A 655 46.33 -4.68 9.23
CA LYS A 655 45.99 -3.33 9.75
C LYS A 655 44.69 -2.71 9.13
N ARG A 656 43.81 -2.16 9.99
CA ARG A 656 42.95 -0.94 9.85
C ARG A 656 42.19 -0.60 8.53
N HIS A 657 40.88 -0.87 8.49
CA HIS A 657 39.78 0.14 8.56
C HIS A 657 38.39 -0.53 8.52
N GLU A 658 37.95 -1.15 9.63
CA GLU A 658 36.58 -1.68 9.78
C GLU A 658 36.36 -2.03 11.25
N ALA A 659 35.43 -1.35 11.95
CA ALA A 659 35.23 -1.56 13.39
C ALA A 659 33.79 -1.36 13.91
N VAL A 660 32.82 -1.00 13.05
CA VAL A 660 31.40 -0.84 13.46
C VAL A 660 30.53 -2.01 12.98
N ILE A 661 30.91 -2.67 11.87
CA ILE A 661 30.08 -3.71 11.21
C ILE A 661 30.22 -5.10 11.88
N LYS A 662 31.34 -5.41 12.56
CA LYS A 662 31.59 -6.77 13.11
C LYS A 662 31.00 -7.07 14.49
N ALA A 663 30.34 -6.13 15.16
CA ALA A 663 29.74 -6.37 16.48
C ALA A 663 28.45 -7.22 16.43
N ASN A 664 27.64 -7.09 15.37
CA ASN A 664 26.38 -7.84 15.24
C ASN A 664 26.57 -9.28 14.67
N MET A 665 27.73 -9.61 14.12
CA MET A 665 27.96 -10.91 13.46
C MET A 665 28.49 -12.04 14.35
N MET A 666 28.81 -11.79 15.63
CA MET A 666 29.35 -12.83 16.54
C MET A 666 28.32 -13.52 17.45
N ALA A 667 27.04 -13.14 17.41
CA ALA A 667 26.00 -13.71 18.28
C ALA A 667 25.27 -14.96 17.69
N LYS A 668 25.70 -15.47 16.53
CA LYS A 668 25.03 -16.58 15.81
C LYS A 668 25.72 -17.95 15.89
N SER A 669 26.85 -18.12 16.58
CA SER A 669 27.68 -19.34 16.46
C SER A 669 28.29 -19.95 17.73
N ASP A 670 27.85 -19.59 18.94
CA ASP A 670 28.36 -20.18 20.20
C ASP A 670 27.20 -20.67 21.12
N PRO A 671 27.05 -22.00 21.32
CA PRO A 671 26.04 -22.57 22.24
C PRO A 671 26.30 -22.29 23.73
N ASP A 672 27.57 -22.25 24.17
CA ASP A 672 27.92 -22.10 25.59
C ASP A 672 27.61 -20.68 26.07
N ALA A 673 27.79 -19.68 25.20
CA ALA A 673 27.42 -18.30 25.48
C ALA A 673 25.91 -18.13 25.74
N ARG A 674 25.04 -18.84 25.00
CA ARG A 674 23.58 -18.82 25.22
C ARG A 674 23.21 -19.41 26.57
N CYS A 675 23.89 -20.48 27.00
CA CYS A 675 23.61 -21.14 28.27
C CYS A 675 23.94 -20.25 29.49
N ILE A 676 25.02 -19.46 29.41
CA ILE A 676 25.43 -18.52 30.47
C ILE A 676 24.45 -17.33 30.58
N VAL A 677 23.99 -16.79 29.44
CA VAL A 677 23.01 -15.68 29.41
C VAL A 677 21.65 -16.13 29.97
N MET A 678 21.17 -17.32 29.57
CA MET A 678 19.95 -17.96 30.11
C MET A 678 19.98 -18.07 31.64
N LEU A 679 21.09 -18.53 32.22
CA LEU A 679 21.24 -18.69 33.66
C LEU A 679 21.19 -17.34 34.42
N GLY A 680 21.82 -16.30 33.87
CA GLY A 680 21.84 -14.95 34.47
C GLY A 680 20.48 -14.26 34.44
N ILE A 681 19.75 -14.34 33.32
CA ILE A 681 18.39 -13.79 33.18
C ILE A 681 17.46 -14.49 34.18
N LYS A 682 17.53 -15.82 34.27
CA LYS A 682 16.68 -16.59 35.19
C LYS A 682 16.87 -16.19 36.65
N SER A 683 18.10 -16.02 37.12
CA SER A 683 18.34 -15.51 38.48
C SER A 683 17.76 -14.10 38.68
N PHE A 684 17.96 -13.19 37.74
CA PHE A 684 17.47 -11.81 37.84
C PHE A 684 15.93 -11.74 37.91
N VAL A 685 15.24 -12.48 37.04
CA VAL A 685 13.77 -12.53 37.02
C VAL A 685 13.25 -13.17 38.30
N GLN A 686 13.85 -14.30 38.72
CA GLN A 686 13.42 -15.02 39.91
C GLN A 686 13.58 -14.18 41.18
N ASP A 687 14.74 -13.56 41.39
CA ASP A 687 15.00 -12.69 42.55
C ASP A 687 14.06 -11.47 42.55
N SER A 688 13.80 -10.90 41.36
CA SER A 688 12.93 -9.73 41.19
C SER A 688 11.46 -10.06 41.46
N VAL A 689 10.96 -11.21 40.97
CA VAL A 689 9.59 -11.71 41.22
C VAL A 689 9.41 -12.10 42.70
N GLN A 690 10.40 -12.74 43.32
CA GLN A 690 10.39 -13.09 44.75
C GLN A 690 10.40 -11.86 45.67
N ALA A 691 10.98 -10.73 45.23
CA ALA A 691 10.98 -9.48 45.99
C ALA A 691 9.61 -8.76 46.01
N LEU A 692 8.65 -9.13 45.14
CA LEU A 692 7.38 -8.40 45.02
C LEU A 692 6.40 -8.67 46.18
N PRO A 693 5.60 -7.68 46.60
CA PRO A 693 4.44 -7.91 47.48
C PRO A 693 3.29 -8.60 46.71
N PRO A 694 2.44 -9.41 47.37
CA PRO A 694 1.43 -10.24 46.68
C PRO A 694 0.46 -9.49 45.75
N SER A 695 0.14 -8.23 46.04
CA SER A 695 -0.71 -7.39 45.19
C SER A 695 -0.04 -7.01 43.88
N GLN A 696 1.25 -6.69 43.91
CA GLN A 696 2.02 -6.40 42.69
C GLN A 696 2.36 -7.68 41.91
N LEU A 697 2.52 -8.80 42.61
CA LEU A 697 2.71 -10.12 42.00
C LEU A 697 1.49 -10.54 41.14
N ARG A 698 0.27 -10.20 41.58
CA ARG A 698 -0.96 -10.34 40.76
C ARG A 698 -1.05 -9.32 39.63
N LEU A 699 -0.76 -8.04 39.91
CA LEU A 699 -0.78 -6.99 38.87
C LEU A 699 0.22 -7.29 37.73
N LEU A 700 1.37 -7.86 38.04
CA LEU A 700 2.35 -8.31 37.04
C LEU A 700 1.79 -9.49 36.23
N ALA A 701 1.14 -10.46 36.87
CA ALA A 701 0.49 -11.56 36.17
C ALA A 701 -0.63 -11.08 35.24
N GLU A 702 -1.45 -10.12 35.67
CA GLU A 702 -2.47 -9.44 34.84
C GLU A 702 -1.83 -8.68 33.67
N THR A 703 -0.70 -7.98 33.90
CA THR A 703 0.05 -7.26 32.85
C THR A 703 0.61 -8.22 31.80
N LEU A 704 1.10 -9.39 32.22
CA LEU A 704 1.57 -10.48 31.36
C LEU A 704 0.43 -11.42 30.89
N ARG A 705 -0.84 -11.07 31.17
CA ARG A 705 -2.06 -11.84 30.85
C ARG A 705 -2.03 -13.33 31.24
N ILE A 706 -1.39 -13.65 32.37
CA ILE A 706 -1.35 -14.99 32.93
C ILE A 706 -2.63 -15.28 33.71
N ASP A 707 -3.33 -16.36 33.36
CA ASP A 707 -4.44 -16.88 34.16
C ASP A 707 -3.92 -17.55 35.44
N LEU A 708 -4.32 -17.03 36.60
CA LEU A 708 -3.92 -17.54 37.91
C LEU A 708 -4.84 -18.63 38.47
N ARG A 709 -5.89 -19.03 37.72
CA ARG A 709 -6.80 -20.12 38.13
C ARG A 709 -6.04 -21.45 38.19
N GLY A 710 -5.80 -21.93 39.41
CA GLY A 710 -5.06 -23.18 39.69
C GLY A 710 -3.72 -23.00 40.40
N CYS A 711 -3.25 -21.76 40.61
CA CYS A 711 -2.11 -21.50 41.51
C CYS A 711 -2.61 -21.43 42.96
N GLU A 712 -2.28 -22.42 43.80
CA GLU A 712 -2.78 -22.48 45.18
C GLU A 712 -1.98 -21.59 46.15
N ASP A 713 -0.66 -21.45 45.91
CA ASP A 713 0.22 -20.62 46.73
C ASP A 713 1.04 -19.59 45.92
N ARG A 714 1.75 -18.74 46.66
CA ARG A 714 2.59 -17.67 46.10
C ARG A 714 3.75 -18.22 45.27
N GLY A 715 4.34 -19.35 45.65
CA GLY A 715 5.46 -19.98 44.95
C GLY A 715 5.07 -20.53 43.59
N ASP A 716 3.84 -21.02 43.42
CA ASP A 716 3.31 -21.39 42.11
C ASP A 716 3.24 -20.18 41.16
N ILE A 717 2.72 -19.05 41.64
CA ILE A 717 2.62 -17.81 40.84
C ILE A 717 4.03 -17.30 40.48
N GLU A 718 4.95 -17.26 41.45
CA GLU A 718 6.34 -16.86 41.23
C GLU A 718 7.05 -17.75 40.20
N ARG A 719 6.79 -19.06 40.24
CA ARG A 719 7.35 -20.05 39.30
C ARG A 719 6.79 -19.88 37.88
N VAL A 720 5.49 -19.64 37.73
CA VAL A 720 4.86 -19.40 36.42
C VAL A 720 5.36 -18.09 35.80
N LEU A 721 5.39 -17.00 36.57
CA LEU A 721 5.94 -15.71 36.15
C LEU A 721 7.40 -15.81 35.71
N THR A 722 8.24 -16.42 36.55
CA THR A 722 9.66 -16.62 36.24
C THR A 722 9.84 -17.50 35.01
N GLY A 723 9.03 -18.55 34.87
CA GLY A 723 9.05 -19.45 33.71
C GLY A 723 8.76 -18.73 32.40
N LEU A 724 7.63 -18.00 32.33
CA LEU A 724 7.21 -17.28 31.14
C LEU A 724 8.24 -16.26 30.67
N VAL A 725 8.67 -15.38 31.58
CA VAL A 725 9.61 -14.28 31.31
C VAL A 725 11.01 -14.78 30.93
N CYS A 726 11.38 -16.02 31.29
CA CYS A 726 12.65 -16.62 30.87
C CYS A 726 12.57 -17.39 29.55
N LEU A 727 11.38 -17.86 29.17
CA LEU A 727 11.11 -18.59 27.91
C LEU A 727 10.93 -17.65 26.72
N ASP A 728 10.31 -16.48 26.93
CA ASP A 728 10.12 -15.43 25.93
C ASP A 728 10.94 -14.18 26.31
N GLN A 729 12.11 -14.06 25.69
CA GLN A 729 13.11 -13.02 26.01
C GLN A 729 12.96 -11.74 25.18
N ASP A 730 12.14 -11.77 24.12
CA ASP A 730 11.93 -10.61 23.25
C ASP A 730 10.69 -9.81 23.67
N THR A 731 9.60 -10.47 24.08
CA THR A 731 8.34 -9.80 24.42
C THR A 731 8.09 -9.78 25.93
N SER A 732 7.94 -10.94 26.58
CA SER A 732 7.62 -11.05 28.02
C SER A 732 8.69 -10.43 28.92
N LEU A 733 9.98 -10.57 28.57
CA LEU A 733 11.07 -9.90 29.27
C LEU A 733 11.05 -8.37 29.09
N GLY A 734 10.72 -7.87 27.90
CA GLY A 734 10.56 -6.44 27.62
C GLY A 734 9.40 -5.81 28.42
N VAL A 735 8.26 -6.50 28.49
CA VAL A 735 7.09 -6.10 29.30
C VAL A 735 7.42 -6.16 30.80
N PHE A 736 8.06 -7.23 31.28
CA PHE A 736 8.47 -7.38 32.68
C PHE A 736 9.41 -6.25 33.14
N LEU A 737 10.42 -5.91 32.33
CA LEU A 737 11.36 -4.80 32.61
C LEU A 737 10.67 -3.43 32.60
N SER A 738 9.72 -3.21 31.68
CA SER A 738 8.95 -1.97 31.57
C SER A 738 7.96 -1.80 32.74
N TRP A 739 7.35 -2.90 33.18
CA TRP A 739 6.50 -2.95 34.37
C TRP A 739 7.30 -2.69 35.66
N LEU A 740 8.47 -3.32 35.82
CA LEU A 740 9.37 -3.08 36.96
C LEU A 740 9.73 -1.59 37.09
N ARG A 741 10.12 -0.96 35.98
CA ARG A 741 10.41 0.49 35.92
C ARG A 741 9.20 1.35 36.33
N SER A 742 7.99 0.92 35.96
CA SER A 742 6.75 1.64 36.28
C SER A 742 6.33 1.47 37.75
N ALA A 743 6.56 0.29 38.33
CA ALA A 743 6.32 0.02 39.75
C ALA A 743 7.26 0.83 40.66
N ASP A 744 8.52 0.99 40.27
CA ASP A 744 9.53 1.79 41.01
C ASP A 744 9.17 3.29 41.01
N LEU A 745 8.70 3.81 39.87
CA LEU A 745 8.20 5.19 39.73
C LEU A 745 6.91 5.45 40.55
N GLN A 746 6.05 4.43 40.73
CA GLN A 746 4.87 4.53 41.59
C GLN A 746 5.25 4.61 43.08
N GLN A 747 6.27 3.87 43.54
CA GLN A 747 6.77 3.99 44.91
C GLN A 747 7.33 5.39 45.19
N GLN A 748 8.06 6.01 44.24
CA GLN A 748 8.54 7.39 44.39
C GLN A 748 7.41 8.43 44.47
N LYS A 749 6.34 8.30 43.65
CA LYS A 749 5.20 9.23 43.71
C LYS A 749 4.44 9.20 45.03
N ASN A 750 4.27 8.03 45.65
CA ASN A 750 3.58 7.90 46.94
C ASN A 750 4.33 8.55 48.12
N GLY A 751 5.64 8.78 48.01
CA GLY A 751 6.39 9.56 48.99
C GLY A 751 6.15 11.08 48.94
N ILE A 752 5.63 11.60 47.82
CA ILE A 752 5.50 13.06 47.58
C ILE A 752 4.08 13.57 47.87
N LEU A 753 3.06 12.70 47.85
CA LEU A 753 1.65 13.05 48.07
C LEU A 753 1.26 13.35 49.54
N ALA A 754 2.22 13.38 50.47
CA ALA A 754 1.99 13.54 51.91
C ALA A 754 2.12 14.99 52.44
N SER A 755 1.77 16.03 51.66
CA SER A 755 1.62 17.39 52.21
C SER A 755 0.44 18.22 51.63
N LYS A 756 -0.67 18.20 52.38
CA LYS A 756 -1.70 19.27 52.54
C LYS A 756 -2.30 19.96 51.28
N LYS A 757 -3.51 19.48 50.92
CA LYS A 757 -4.80 20.21 50.68
C LYS A 757 -4.89 21.71 51.10
N PRO A 758 -5.97 22.47 50.71
CA PRO A 758 -6.86 22.35 49.53
C PRO A 758 -7.35 23.70 48.91
N THR A 759 -7.74 23.72 47.62
CA THR A 759 -9.05 24.23 47.11
C THR A 759 -9.15 24.13 45.58
N PHE A 760 -10.29 23.68 45.07
CA PHE A 760 -10.72 23.87 43.68
C PHE A 760 -11.63 25.10 43.62
N ASN A 761 -11.58 25.89 42.54
CA ASN A 761 -12.70 26.72 42.14
C ASN A 761 -12.61 27.11 40.65
N ASN A 762 -13.68 26.85 39.90
CA ASN A 762 -13.87 27.34 38.53
C ASN A 762 -14.34 28.80 38.56
N THR A 763 -13.70 29.71 37.80
CA THR A 763 -14.36 30.94 37.32
C THR A 763 -13.73 31.43 35.99
N PHE A 764 -14.54 31.36 34.92
CA PHE A 764 -14.65 32.22 33.73
C PHE A 764 -13.48 33.05 33.15
N LEU A 765 -13.52 33.12 31.80
CA LEU A 765 -12.96 34.15 30.91
C LEU A 765 -12.91 35.57 31.53
N PRO A 766 -11.91 36.38 31.12
CA PRO A 766 -12.31 37.56 30.36
C PRO A 766 -11.37 38.00 29.21
N ALA A 767 -12.01 38.64 28.22
CA ALA A 767 -11.52 39.75 27.39
C ALA A 767 -10.35 39.53 26.42
N ILE A 768 -10.69 39.61 25.13
CA ILE A 768 -9.79 40.02 24.05
C ILE A 768 -9.23 41.42 24.35
N ARG A 769 -7.90 41.57 24.33
CA ARG A 769 -7.21 42.82 24.00
C ARG A 769 -6.13 42.53 22.97
N ASN A 770 -6.04 43.41 21.97
CA ASN A 770 -5.04 43.32 20.92
C ASN A 770 -3.64 43.47 21.50
N ASP A 771 -2.76 42.53 21.16
CA ASP A 771 -1.35 42.82 20.90
C ASP A 771 -0.78 41.82 19.86
N ASN A 772 -0.84 42.22 18.59
CA ASN A 772 -0.17 41.51 17.50
C ASN A 772 1.30 41.93 17.48
N GLN A 773 2.22 41.07 17.97
CA GLN A 773 3.60 40.88 17.43
C GLN A 773 4.51 39.92 18.22
N GLN A 774 4.07 39.29 19.32
CA GLN A 774 4.95 38.45 20.17
C GLN A 774 4.78 36.91 20.05
N SER A 775 3.90 36.41 19.16
CA SER A 775 3.57 34.96 19.13
C SER A 775 4.56 34.06 18.37
N GLU A 776 5.23 34.56 17.32
CA GLU A 776 6.06 33.70 16.45
C GLU A 776 7.52 33.57 16.92
N ARG A 777 8.18 34.68 17.29
CA ARG A 777 9.54 34.64 17.87
C ARG A 777 9.63 33.83 19.17
N ALA A 778 8.51 33.66 19.88
CA ALA A 778 8.45 32.84 21.09
C ALA A 778 8.46 31.33 20.81
N LYS A 779 8.13 30.90 19.58
CA LYS A 779 8.14 29.48 19.17
C LYS A 779 9.49 29.05 18.61
N GLU A 780 10.10 29.85 17.73
CA GLU A 780 11.43 29.55 17.17
C GLU A 780 12.51 29.48 18.28
N HIS A 781 12.49 30.40 19.24
CA HIS A 781 13.45 30.40 20.35
C HIS A 781 13.30 29.18 21.28
N HIS A 782 12.12 28.57 21.32
CA HIS A 782 11.86 27.39 22.15
C HIS A 782 12.48 26.12 21.58
N LEU A 783 12.40 25.94 20.25
CA LEU A 783 12.94 24.78 19.54
C LEU A 783 14.48 24.76 19.57
N ASP A 784 15.08 25.94 19.38
CA ASP A 784 16.53 26.13 19.33
C ASP A 784 17.22 25.84 20.68
N ASP A 785 16.51 26.11 21.79
CA ASP A 785 16.97 25.78 23.15
C ASP A 785 16.70 24.31 23.51
N GLU A 786 15.63 23.71 22.98
CA GLU A 786 15.34 22.27 23.11
C GLU A 786 16.37 21.40 22.36
N ILE A 787 16.80 21.81 21.16
CA ILE A 787 17.90 21.18 20.41
C ILE A 787 19.22 21.27 21.19
N LYS A 788 19.57 22.45 21.74
CA LYS A 788 20.78 22.61 22.58
C LYS A 788 20.72 21.73 23.83
N GLN A 789 19.55 21.58 24.44
CA GLN A 789 19.33 20.70 25.58
C GLN A 789 19.53 19.22 25.20
N GLN A 790 18.92 18.74 24.11
CA GLN A 790 19.11 17.36 23.65
C GLN A 790 20.57 17.05 23.29
N LEU A 791 21.28 18.00 22.64
CA LEU A 791 22.70 17.83 22.30
C LEU A 791 23.62 17.81 23.54
N SER A 792 23.23 18.54 24.60
CA SER A 792 23.88 18.54 25.91
C SER A 792 23.68 17.20 26.63
N GLU A 793 22.45 16.69 26.68
CA GLU A 793 22.09 15.39 27.24
C GLU A 793 22.85 14.24 26.54
N LEU A 794 22.90 14.25 25.20
CA LEU A 794 23.59 13.23 24.42
C LEU A 794 25.11 13.19 24.70
N LYS A 795 25.77 14.36 24.80
CA LYS A 795 27.19 14.46 25.14
C LYS A 795 27.49 13.98 26.56
N ALA A 796 26.60 14.23 27.51
CA ALA A 796 26.72 13.73 28.88
C ALA A 796 26.58 12.19 28.94
N LEU A 797 25.62 11.64 28.18
CA LEU A 797 25.39 10.20 28.05
C LEU A 797 26.57 9.47 27.38
N GLU A 798 27.08 9.99 26.27
CA GLU A 798 28.26 9.42 25.59
C GLU A 798 29.50 9.42 26.51
N ALA A 799 29.66 10.48 27.31
CA ALA A 799 30.73 10.55 28.31
C ALA A 799 30.53 9.55 29.47
N SER A 800 29.30 9.31 29.91
CA SER A 800 28.99 8.30 30.95
C SER A 800 29.19 6.88 30.43
N PHE A 801 28.71 6.58 29.22
CA PHE A 801 28.94 5.30 28.54
C PHE A 801 30.44 5.00 28.38
N LYS A 802 31.22 5.92 27.81
CA LYS A 802 32.69 5.77 27.67
C LYS A 802 33.43 5.68 29.01
N LYS A 803 32.80 6.08 30.13
CA LYS A 803 33.34 5.92 31.48
C LYS A 803 32.97 4.55 32.07
N ALA A 804 31.77 4.05 31.81
CA ALA A 804 31.35 2.70 32.19
C ALA A 804 32.13 1.63 31.41
N GLU A 805 32.28 1.79 30.10
CA GLU A 805 33.09 0.95 29.21
C GLU A 805 34.53 0.80 29.73
N ARG A 806 35.21 1.93 29.99
CA ARG A 806 36.57 1.93 30.56
C ARG A 806 36.66 1.26 31.94
N ARG A 807 35.59 1.26 32.75
CA ARG A 807 35.54 0.54 34.05
C ARG A 807 35.35 -0.96 33.90
N VAL A 808 34.72 -1.43 32.82
CA VAL A 808 34.65 -2.87 32.47
C VAL A 808 36.00 -3.38 32.00
N HIS A 809 36.73 -2.58 31.20
CA HIS A 809 38.06 -2.96 30.68
C HIS A 809 39.24 -2.74 31.66
N THR A 810 39.01 -2.22 32.87
CA THR A 810 40.08 -2.01 33.88
C THR A 810 39.91 -2.94 35.08
N GLY A 811 40.87 -3.86 35.25
CA GLY A 811 40.81 -4.96 36.23
C GLY A 811 39.81 -6.05 35.82
N SER A 812 39.59 -7.04 36.68
CA SER A 812 38.59 -8.07 36.44
C SER A 812 37.17 -7.45 36.34
N PRO A 813 36.33 -7.92 35.40
CA PRO A 813 34.94 -7.49 35.33
C PRO A 813 34.18 -8.01 36.56
N SER A 814 33.34 -7.16 37.14
CA SER A 814 32.47 -7.50 38.27
C SER A 814 31.02 -7.20 37.90
N PHE A 815 30.08 -7.86 38.58
CA PHE A 815 28.64 -7.73 38.35
C PHE A 815 28.19 -6.25 38.25
N GLU A 816 28.55 -5.42 39.22
CA GLU A 816 28.20 -3.99 39.23
C GLU A 816 28.82 -3.18 38.07
N LYS A 817 30.01 -3.56 37.56
CA LYS A 817 30.61 -2.89 36.40
C LYS A 817 29.83 -3.20 35.12
N LEU A 818 29.43 -4.48 34.94
CA LEU A 818 28.69 -4.93 33.77
C LEU A 818 27.25 -4.41 33.78
N LYS A 819 26.58 -4.44 34.94
CA LYS A 819 25.25 -3.82 35.16
C LYS A 819 25.25 -2.34 34.79
N GLN A 820 26.23 -1.58 35.30
CA GLN A 820 26.32 -0.15 35.00
C GLN A 820 26.66 0.13 33.53
N PHE A 821 27.47 -0.70 32.88
CA PHE A 821 27.74 -0.59 31.44
C PHE A 821 26.52 -0.89 30.57
N LEU A 822 25.76 -1.95 30.88
CA LEU A 822 24.55 -2.32 30.14
C LEU A 822 23.44 -1.27 30.31
N MET A 823 23.24 -0.72 31.51
CA MET A 823 22.30 0.39 31.72
C MET A 823 22.64 1.61 30.86
N GLU A 824 23.90 2.06 30.87
CA GLU A 824 24.35 3.21 30.07
C GLU A 824 24.24 2.94 28.56
N LEU A 825 24.54 1.72 28.11
CA LEU A 825 24.35 1.30 26.71
C LEU A 825 22.87 1.35 26.28
N THR A 826 21.95 0.89 27.13
CA THR A 826 20.50 0.91 26.84
C THR A 826 19.96 2.33 26.79
N ILE A 827 20.38 3.22 27.70
CA ILE A 827 19.95 4.63 27.67
C ILE A 827 20.53 5.35 26.44
N LEU A 828 21.80 5.07 26.09
CA LEU A 828 22.43 5.62 24.89
C LEU A 828 21.70 5.15 23.62
N ARG A 829 21.37 3.86 23.50
CA ARG A 829 20.61 3.32 22.35
C ARG A 829 19.20 3.91 22.25
N ALA A 830 18.48 4.04 23.37
CA ALA A 830 17.15 4.66 23.37
C ALA A 830 17.20 6.11 22.89
N LYS A 831 18.14 6.91 23.41
CA LYS A 831 18.35 8.30 22.95
C LYS A 831 18.92 8.38 21.53
N GLU A 832 19.70 7.41 21.08
CA GLU A 832 20.15 7.30 19.69
C GLU A 832 18.97 7.03 18.74
N GLN A 833 18.01 6.19 19.13
CA GLN A 833 16.78 5.96 18.38
C GLN A 833 15.95 7.25 18.27
N THR A 834 15.76 7.99 19.37
CA THR A 834 15.09 9.30 19.36
C THR A 834 15.85 10.36 18.56
N ALA A 835 17.18 10.40 18.66
CA ALA A 835 18.03 11.33 17.92
C ALA A 835 18.15 10.99 16.43
N ARG A 836 18.02 9.71 16.03
CA ARG A 836 17.92 9.28 14.62
C ARG A 836 16.55 9.60 14.00
N ALA A 837 15.52 9.84 14.80
CA ALA A 837 14.28 10.47 14.33
C ALA A 837 14.48 11.98 14.16
N PHE A 838 15.04 12.65 15.17
CA PHE A 838 15.24 14.11 15.14
C PHE A 838 16.29 14.62 14.14
N LEU A 839 17.42 13.94 13.95
CA LEU A 839 18.47 14.34 12.99
C LEU A 839 18.06 14.05 11.54
N ARG A 840 17.11 13.14 11.32
CA ARG A 840 16.46 13.01 10.02
C ARG A 840 15.45 14.13 9.80
N HIS A 841 14.80 14.65 10.85
CA HIS A 841 13.80 15.70 10.73
C HIS A 841 14.31 17.02 10.11
N ASP A 842 15.60 17.39 10.18
CA ASP A 842 16.11 18.65 9.58
C ASP A 842 16.35 18.51 8.06
N ALA A 843 16.97 17.40 7.63
CA ALA A 843 17.11 17.07 6.21
C ALA A 843 15.75 16.74 5.57
N LEU A 844 14.94 15.93 6.26
CA LEU A 844 13.55 15.65 5.89
C LEU A 844 12.60 16.83 6.13
N LEU A 845 12.97 17.93 6.81
CA LEU A 845 12.10 19.13 6.78
C LEU A 845 12.26 19.83 5.43
N THR A 846 13.44 19.79 4.83
CA THR A 846 13.64 20.34 3.49
C THR A 846 13.03 19.43 2.43
N ASP A 847 13.29 18.11 2.50
CA ASP A 847 12.72 17.15 1.55
C ASP A 847 11.23 16.85 1.82
N ALA A 848 10.75 16.74 3.06
CA ALA A 848 9.31 16.51 3.34
C ALA A 848 8.47 17.79 3.40
N THR A 849 9.02 19.01 3.49
CA THR A 849 8.22 20.20 3.12
C THR A 849 8.07 20.30 1.60
N ARG A 850 9.08 19.84 0.81
CA ARG A 850 8.93 19.66 -0.64
C ARG A 850 7.92 18.53 -0.94
N MET A 851 8.12 17.33 -0.39
CA MET A 851 7.30 16.16 -0.66
C MET A 851 5.90 16.26 -0.05
N LYS A 852 5.68 16.94 1.08
CA LYS A 852 4.32 17.27 1.54
C LYS A 852 3.61 18.22 0.57
N ALA A 853 4.35 19.19 0.00
CA ALA A 853 3.87 20.03 -1.10
C ALA A 853 3.81 19.30 -2.47
N GLU A 854 4.28 18.05 -2.58
CA GLU A 854 4.08 17.16 -3.75
C GLU A 854 2.97 16.11 -3.49
N ASN A 855 2.70 15.78 -2.22
CA ASN A 855 1.75 14.74 -1.78
C ASN A 855 0.33 15.31 -1.52
N GLU A 856 0.21 16.49 -0.89
CA GLU A 856 -1.06 17.26 -0.81
C GLU A 856 -1.55 17.73 -2.19
N SER A 857 -0.71 17.54 -3.21
CA SER A 857 -0.84 18.10 -4.54
C SER A 857 -1.36 17.12 -5.59
N ALA A 858 -1.13 15.82 -5.36
CA ALA A 858 -1.88 14.73 -5.99
C ALA A 858 -3.42 14.89 -5.86
N GLN A 859 -3.87 15.45 -4.74
CA GLN A 859 -5.27 15.42 -4.27
C GLN A 859 -6.22 16.43 -4.96
N GLU A 860 -5.85 17.02 -6.11
CA GLU A 860 -6.55 18.21 -6.60
C GLU A 860 -6.76 18.36 -8.11
N ILE A 861 -6.40 17.36 -8.93
CA ILE A 861 -6.58 17.42 -10.39
C ILE A 861 -8.04 17.70 -10.81
N PHE A 862 -9.04 17.49 -9.93
CA PHE A 862 -10.46 17.55 -10.28
C PHE A 862 -11.29 18.72 -9.73
N VAL A 863 -10.85 19.46 -8.71
CA VAL A 863 -11.70 20.51 -8.06
C VAL A 863 -11.93 21.73 -8.98
N SER A 864 -11.11 21.90 -10.03
CA SER A 864 -11.19 23.05 -10.94
C SER A 864 -12.27 22.98 -12.03
N MET A 865 -13.04 21.88 -12.13
CA MET A 865 -14.05 21.70 -13.19
C MET A 865 -15.47 22.21 -12.87
N SER A 866 -15.70 22.84 -11.71
CA SER A 866 -17.03 23.36 -11.35
C SER A 866 -17.18 24.90 -11.50
N ALA A 867 -18.24 25.28 -12.23
CA ALA A 867 -18.91 26.60 -12.24
C ALA A 867 -18.24 27.80 -12.95
N HIS A 868 -18.75 28.08 -14.17
CA HIS A 868 -18.87 29.45 -14.66
C HIS A 868 -20.14 30.08 -14.09
N ASP A 869 -20.07 31.22 -13.37
CA ASP A 869 -21.19 32.18 -13.39
C ASP A 869 -20.86 33.63 -12.96
N CYS A 870 -21.70 34.58 -13.41
CA CYS A 870 -21.35 35.99 -13.60
C CYS A 870 -21.26 36.87 -12.32
N TYR A 871 -21.39 36.30 -11.10
CA TYR A 871 -21.33 37.07 -9.84
C TYR A 871 -19.88 37.33 -9.35
N PHE A 872 -18.92 36.53 -9.83
CA PHE A 872 -17.53 36.49 -9.35
C PHE A 872 -16.74 37.79 -9.60
N GLU A 873 -17.00 38.45 -10.74
CA GLU A 873 -16.30 39.64 -11.24
C GLU A 873 -16.30 40.84 -10.26
N GLN A 874 -17.41 41.02 -9.53
CA GLN A 874 -17.57 42.15 -8.61
C GLN A 874 -16.91 41.91 -7.24
N LEU A 875 -16.83 40.64 -6.81
CA LEU A 875 -16.09 40.23 -5.61
C LEU A 875 -14.58 40.30 -5.88
N LEU A 876 -14.14 39.82 -7.06
CA LEU A 876 -12.73 39.82 -7.46
C LEU A 876 -12.11 41.22 -7.43
N ARG A 877 -12.80 42.24 -7.98
CA ARG A 877 -12.30 43.63 -8.01
C ARG A 877 -12.07 44.24 -6.62
N ASN A 878 -12.83 43.81 -5.61
CA ASN A 878 -12.65 44.28 -4.24
C ASN A 878 -11.54 43.52 -3.51
N THR A 879 -11.47 42.20 -3.70
CA THR A 879 -10.40 41.34 -3.14
C THR A 879 -9.03 41.69 -3.71
N LEU A 880 -8.93 41.91 -5.04
CA LEU A 880 -7.69 42.29 -5.72
C LEU A 880 -7.11 43.61 -5.18
N ARG A 881 -7.96 44.59 -4.85
CA ARG A 881 -7.53 45.86 -4.23
C ARG A 881 -7.00 45.68 -2.80
N GLN A 882 -7.43 44.65 -2.09
CA GLN A 882 -6.89 44.31 -0.77
C GLN A 882 -5.56 43.58 -0.94
N GLN A 883 -5.52 42.51 -1.76
CA GLN A 883 -4.31 41.76 -2.05
C GLN A 883 -3.16 42.61 -2.59
N MET A 884 -3.42 43.63 -3.41
CA MET A 884 -2.38 44.57 -3.86
C MET A 884 -1.72 45.36 -2.72
N ARG A 885 -2.49 45.75 -1.68
CA ARG A 885 -1.93 46.43 -0.50
C ARG A 885 -1.07 45.48 0.33
N ASP A 886 -1.56 44.25 0.51
CA ASP A 886 -0.90 43.23 1.32
C ASP A 886 0.41 42.75 0.64
N ASN A 887 0.44 42.68 -0.70
CA ASN A 887 1.65 42.38 -1.49
C ASN A 887 2.75 43.45 -1.36
N ASP A 888 2.39 44.73 -1.32
CA ASP A 888 3.36 45.82 -1.15
C ASP A 888 3.96 45.86 0.27
N GLU A 889 3.22 45.39 1.29
CA GLU A 889 3.77 45.15 2.63
C GLU A 889 4.69 43.92 2.64
N MET A 890 4.27 42.83 1.99
CA MET A 890 5.03 41.58 1.92
C MET A 890 6.39 41.76 1.21
N LYS A 891 6.43 42.52 0.10
CA LYS A 891 7.69 42.87 -0.59
C LYS A 891 8.69 43.60 0.30
N ARG A 892 8.23 44.48 1.19
CA ARG A 892 9.13 45.19 2.15
C ARG A 892 9.69 44.23 3.20
N LYS A 893 8.89 43.27 3.69
CA LYS A 893 9.35 42.23 4.60
C LYS A 893 10.35 41.28 3.93
N LEU A 894 10.11 40.92 2.66
CA LEU A 894 11.01 40.09 1.86
C LEU A 894 12.37 40.77 1.63
N GLN A 895 12.37 42.08 1.32
CA GLN A 895 13.60 42.88 1.18
C GLN A 895 14.44 42.86 2.46
N GLN A 896 13.80 43.05 3.64
CA GLN A 896 14.47 43.01 4.93
C GLN A 896 14.98 41.61 5.31
N ALA A 897 14.27 40.54 4.92
CA ALA A 897 14.75 39.17 5.11
C ALA A 897 15.99 38.85 4.26
N HIS A 898 16.05 39.37 3.03
CA HIS A 898 17.19 39.19 2.13
C HIS A 898 18.47 39.85 2.69
N GLU A 899 18.36 41.08 3.19
CA GLU A 899 19.45 41.79 3.87
C GLU A 899 19.95 41.04 5.13
N GLY A 900 19.06 40.34 5.83
CA GLY A 900 19.42 39.48 6.97
C GLY A 900 20.16 38.19 6.57
N LEU A 901 19.78 37.58 5.44
CA LEU A 901 20.42 36.38 4.89
C LEU A 901 21.86 36.67 4.41
N ASP A 902 22.09 37.79 3.75
CA ASP A 902 23.44 38.21 3.34
C ASP A 902 24.37 38.42 4.55
N ALA A 903 23.86 39.05 5.62
CA ALA A 903 24.60 39.22 6.86
C ALA A 903 24.93 37.88 7.54
N ALA A 904 24.01 36.91 7.53
CA ALA A 904 24.26 35.56 8.03
C ALA A 904 25.30 34.80 7.19
N ALA A 905 25.23 34.90 5.86
CA ALA A 905 26.19 34.31 4.94
C ALA A 905 27.61 34.92 5.05
N GLN A 906 27.71 36.21 5.38
CA GLN A 906 28.99 36.84 5.69
C GLN A 906 29.58 36.31 7.02
N LYS A 907 28.74 36.22 8.06
CA LYS A 907 29.16 35.71 9.38
C LYS A 907 29.54 34.22 9.38
N ARG A 908 28.91 33.42 8.51
CA ARG A 908 29.30 32.02 8.27
C ARG A 908 30.73 31.91 7.72
N ARG A 909 31.09 32.76 6.74
CA ARG A 909 32.44 32.78 6.14
C ARG A 909 33.51 33.13 7.16
N GLU A 910 33.27 34.13 8.02
CA GLU A 910 34.17 34.45 9.14
C GLU A 910 34.37 33.27 10.11
N LEU A 911 33.32 32.47 10.36
CA LEU A 911 33.40 31.28 11.22
C LEU A 911 34.20 30.14 10.55
N GLU A 912 34.02 29.94 9.24
CA GLU A 912 34.74 28.93 8.47
C GLU A 912 36.25 29.23 8.43
N ASP A 913 36.64 30.50 8.29
CA ASP A 913 38.04 30.95 8.38
C ASP A 913 38.63 30.71 9.78
N GLN A 914 37.90 31.06 10.86
CA GLN A 914 38.33 30.81 12.24
C GLN A 914 38.51 29.30 12.53
N ILE A 915 37.60 28.45 12.02
CA ILE A 915 37.71 26.99 12.13
C ILE A 915 38.93 26.46 11.36
N SER A 916 39.27 27.07 10.22
CA SER A 916 40.47 26.73 9.46
C SER A 916 41.75 27.07 10.25
N GLN A 917 41.81 28.27 10.83
CA GLN A 917 42.93 28.74 11.63
C GLN A 917 43.16 27.86 12.88
N LEU A 918 42.10 27.53 13.62
CA LEU A 918 42.16 26.61 14.76
C LEU A 918 42.58 25.18 14.40
N LYS A 919 42.25 24.70 13.19
CA LYS A 919 42.72 23.40 12.69
C LYS A 919 44.23 23.41 12.42
N GLN A 920 44.76 24.53 11.94
CA GLN A 920 46.19 24.73 11.67
C GLN A 920 46.99 24.80 12.98
N GLU A 921 46.58 25.64 13.94
CA GLU A 921 47.21 25.74 15.27
C GLU A 921 47.24 24.39 16.00
N ARG A 922 46.17 23.60 15.93
CA ARG A 922 46.11 22.24 16.49
C ARG A 922 47.01 21.25 15.74
N GLY A 923 47.27 21.48 14.46
CA GLY A 923 48.23 20.70 13.67
C GLY A 923 49.66 20.96 14.12
N ASP A 924 50.01 22.24 14.27
CA ASP A 924 51.35 22.68 14.68
C ASP A 924 51.67 22.28 16.12
N ALA A 925 50.77 22.53 17.08
CA ALA A 925 50.93 22.08 18.47
C ALA A 925 51.09 20.55 18.61
N ARG A 926 50.50 19.76 17.70
CA ARG A 926 50.68 18.29 17.66
C ARG A 926 52.04 17.89 17.09
N LYS A 927 52.61 18.69 16.20
CA LYS A 927 53.95 18.49 15.64
C LYS A 927 55.02 18.78 16.69
N ASP A 928 54.91 19.91 17.39
CA ASP A 928 55.84 20.30 18.46
C ASP A 928 55.89 19.24 19.57
N ALA A 929 54.73 18.73 20.01
CA ALA A 929 54.65 17.65 21.00
C ALA A 929 55.26 16.32 20.53
N LEU A 930 55.32 16.07 19.21
CA LEU A 930 56.01 14.90 18.64
C LEU A 930 57.53 15.10 18.57
N GLU A 931 57.99 16.33 18.34
CA GLU A 931 59.42 16.69 18.35
C GLU A 931 59.98 16.68 19.79
N GLU A 932 59.26 17.17 20.80
CA GLU A 932 59.63 17.01 22.22
C GLU A 932 59.69 15.53 22.64
N ALA A 933 58.72 14.71 22.21
CA ALA A 933 58.72 13.28 22.50
C ALA A 933 59.94 12.57 21.85
N ALA A 934 60.37 12.98 20.66
CA ALA A 934 61.56 12.47 20.00
C ALA A 934 62.86 12.89 20.71
N ALA A 935 62.91 14.10 21.27
CA ALA A 935 64.01 14.57 22.12
C ALA A 935 64.13 13.73 23.41
N LEU A 936 63.03 13.51 24.14
CA LEU A 936 63.03 12.63 25.32
C LEU A 936 63.49 11.20 25.00
N PHE A 937 63.07 10.64 23.87
CA PHE A 937 63.48 9.29 23.45
C PHE A 937 64.97 9.19 23.07
N SER A 938 65.62 10.29 22.70
CA SER A 938 67.07 10.30 22.42
C SER A 938 67.92 10.46 23.68
N GLU A 939 67.48 11.23 24.69
CA GLU A 939 68.11 11.26 26.01
C GLU A 939 68.04 9.90 26.73
N ILE A 940 66.88 9.22 26.69
CA ILE A 940 66.71 7.89 27.31
C ILE A 940 67.62 6.83 26.65
N LYS A 941 67.92 6.97 25.35
CA LYS A 941 68.89 6.09 24.67
C LYS A 941 70.33 6.34 25.12
N LEU A 942 70.71 7.60 25.38
CA LEU A 942 72.03 7.94 25.93
C LEU A 942 72.22 7.39 27.35
N TRP A 943 71.18 7.43 28.19
CA TRP A 943 71.25 6.92 29.56
C TRP A 943 71.44 5.39 29.64
N ASN A 944 70.87 4.63 28.69
CA ASN A 944 71.00 3.16 28.64
C ASN A 944 72.33 2.66 28.04
N TYR A 945 73.05 3.47 27.26
CA TYR A 945 74.39 3.13 26.78
C TYR A 945 75.52 3.52 27.75
N GLY A 946 75.26 4.40 28.72
CA GLY A 946 76.25 4.88 29.70
C GLY A 946 76.51 3.95 30.90
N LYS A 947 75.88 2.77 30.98
CA LYS A 947 75.94 1.87 32.17
C LYS A 947 76.66 0.53 31.95
N LEU A 948 77.42 0.40 30.86
CA LEU A 948 78.14 -0.84 30.51
C LEU A 948 79.65 -0.67 30.29
N LEU A 949 80.20 0.51 30.60
CA LEU A 949 81.64 0.79 30.61
C LEU A 949 81.99 1.76 31.74
N LEU A 950 82.49 1.22 32.86
CA LEU A 950 83.55 1.74 33.75
C LEU A 950 83.87 0.61 34.76
N PRO A 951 85.14 0.46 35.21
CA PRO A 951 85.61 -0.71 35.96
C PRO A 951 85.18 -0.76 37.43
#